data_AF-A0A1L7XJB0-F1
#
_entry.id   AF-A0A1L7XJB0-F1
#
_cell.length_a   1.000
_cell.length_b   1.000
_cell.length_c   1.000
_cell.angle_alpha   90.00
_cell.angle_beta   90.00
_cell.angle_gamma   90.00
#
_symmetry.space_group_name_H-M   'P 1'
#
loop_
_entity.id
_entity.type
_entity.pdbx_description
1 polymer ?
#
loop_
_entity_poly.entity_id
_entity_poly.type
_entity_poly.pdbx_seq_one_letter_code
_entity_poly.pdbx_strand_id
1 'polypeptide(L)'
;MALPLGPCPDLGATVTTTEESTSNDNVDTSPVPEIELSDHRNSDLGAMEESIQNANVNPLSVTGMDSSNQSSPATGATCNTLSTPITCTDVAQLQALLAKSLQREADLEAKVGSLQTPDQGNNICRFLAVLPRETRDHIYSFVLVSESLSDKFSVHIPSLDQSLWPTDSGLNDEPIIKYGLSPALLRTCRQIHGEASEVLYGKNVFYVDCGSSLRISSPIFRRDSRALQRASDLLFPYEYRRPSRLGYSITHDEIKSVAAVAKVRRWKLFVSLQKPLRHIECPPAGVACLCRAICRSALLSLDIRLIPTGYLFSEENSWNPWGTGPNGTPPIAYNKLNYVLQPLQALRNVQWFAIRPAPADECRTYDTISRRRPPGVANVPAVSPPAPEPVQIPPQLAAKIRSVVQGDSPVIRIFDMLGNLVAYAQAFERNEVYKAEMLPKYGRTEESDSRRYPYYGHPDGSSINERSFFKRARNYQSPDVHVEIHPVEYRLEQASMATDRSQLTDFRKHRKAVIKQLDQQYGRISTAAMAMADLVKLEKRKRGLFGVTKSGRPPHRFTYDLPRTMACFVVALKKYAKSFERELNYDMEVEIQLRSREWKHAYSMLPREQLLRKLDSLMESGTTPSNFPSVPEFVTTFRLAMDDMDKQYLEIRRLRKLLFKDDPDGVAPRWYSDDFFQPWLCDEMINWNVNEPDMSPASDPNTPVLSPREVRRRLRAGRLPYGTPLTLPPLPVLSAAANPGPATATNAEANADANVSSEKDDDVDSIWGDLNDHEEKLVDLSKDPQLTNASSTTLSDASQS
;
A
#
# COMPACT_ATOMS: atom_id res chain seq x y z
N MET A 1 72.76 10.30 4.88
CA MET A 1 72.92 8.95 5.44
C MET A 1 71.97 8.02 4.70
N ALA A 2 72.58 7.06 3.98
CA ALA A 2 72.07 5.81 3.41
C ALA A 2 70.77 5.77 2.55
N LEU A 3 71.00 5.89 1.23
CA LEU A 3 70.45 5.11 0.09
C LEU A 3 70.71 3.58 0.24
N PRO A 4 70.43 2.64 -0.72
CA PRO A 4 70.03 2.75 -2.16
C PRO A 4 68.89 1.78 -2.62
N LEU A 5 68.13 1.99 -3.70
CA LEU A 5 68.36 1.97 -5.18
C LEU A 5 68.61 0.60 -5.86
N GLY A 6 67.71 0.27 -6.81
CA GLY A 6 68.01 -0.28 -8.16
C GLY A 6 67.61 -1.74 -8.45
N PRO A 7 67.58 -2.18 -9.74
CA PRO A 7 67.09 -1.50 -10.95
C PRO A 7 66.28 -2.41 -11.93
N CYS A 8 65.74 -1.80 -12.99
CA CYS A 8 65.21 -2.43 -14.22
C CYS A 8 66.32 -3.09 -15.08
N PRO A 9 65.99 -3.96 -16.05
CA PRO A 9 66.02 -3.49 -17.45
C PRO A 9 64.99 -4.11 -18.43
N ASP A 10 64.82 -3.37 -19.53
CA ASP A 10 64.18 -3.70 -20.80
C ASP A 10 64.69 -4.98 -21.49
N LEU A 11 63.85 -5.57 -22.34
CA LEU A 11 64.23 -6.16 -23.64
C LEU A 11 62.98 -6.29 -24.53
N GLY A 12 63.02 -5.65 -25.71
CA GLY A 12 62.06 -5.87 -26.79
C GLY A 12 62.53 -6.95 -27.77
N ALA A 13 61.59 -7.55 -28.51
CA ALA A 13 61.83 -8.15 -29.83
C ALA A 13 60.51 -8.36 -30.58
N THR A 14 60.56 -8.04 -31.86
CA THR A 14 59.55 -8.07 -32.92
C THR A 14 59.53 -9.38 -33.73
N VAL A 15 58.50 -9.56 -34.60
CA VAL A 15 58.46 -10.37 -35.87
C VAL A 15 58.22 -11.89 -35.67
N THR A 16 57.36 -12.66 -36.38
CA THR A 16 56.41 -12.55 -37.53
C THR A 16 55.65 -13.90 -37.68
N THR A 17 54.44 -13.88 -38.30
CA THR A 17 53.79 -14.90 -39.20
C THR A 17 53.72 -16.37 -38.73
N THR A 18 52.61 -17.12 -38.82
CA THR A 18 51.86 -17.53 -40.03
C THR A 18 50.54 -18.24 -39.63
N GLU A 19 49.63 -18.28 -40.62
CA GLU A 19 48.41 -19.06 -40.80
C GLU A 19 48.34 -20.44 -40.12
N GLU A 20 47.15 -20.82 -39.61
CA GLU A 20 46.45 -22.02 -40.08
C GLU A 20 44.98 -22.06 -39.61
N SER A 21 44.11 -22.29 -40.58
CA SER A 21 42.72 -22.68 -40.47
C SER A 21 42.54 -24.01 -39.73
N THR A 22 41.48 -24.14 -38.93
CA THR A 22 40.62 -25.34 -38.98
C THR A 22 39.28 -25.07 -38.30
N SER A 23 38.24 -25.31 -39.09
CA SER A 23 36.87 -25.62 -38.70
C SER A 23 36.82 -26.71 -37.62
N ASN A 24 35.88 -26.59 -36.68
CA ASN A 24 35.04 -27.71 -36.28
C ASN A 24 33.79 -27.22 -35.54
N ASP A 25 32.68 -27.26 -36.27
CA ASP A 25 31.35 -27.42 -35.73
C ASP A 25 31.24 -28.75 -34.99
N ASN A 26 30.66 -28.73 -33.78
CA ASN A 26 29.83 -29.80 -33.22
C ASN A 26 29.33 -29.35 -31.84
N VAL A 27 28.17 -28.68 -31.81
CA VAL A 27 27.37 -28.57 -30.60
C VAL A 27 26.19 -29.53 -30.74
N ASP A 28 26.37 -30.65 -30.08
CA ASP A 28 25.38 -31.71 -29.86
C ASP A 28 24.20 -31.12 -29.07
N THR A 29 23.01 -31.14 -29.66
CA THR A 29 21.76 -30.73 -29.00
C THR A 29 20.93 -31.98 -28.72
N SER A 30 21.12 -32.55 -27.53
CA SER A 30 20.22 -33.56 -26.99
C SER A 30 18.92 -32.92 -26.50
N PRO A 31 17.74 -33.49 -26.83
CA PRO A 31 16.45 -32.96 -26.40
C PRO A 31 16.13 -33.39 -24.97
N VAL A 32 15.68 -32.43 -24.17
CA VAL A 32 15.05 -32.65 -22.85
C VAL A 32 13.62 -33.18 -23.10
N PRO A 33 13.16 -34.25 -22.42
CA PRO A 33 11.85 -34.80 -22.67
C PRO A 33 10.73 -33.93 -22.06
N GLU A 34 9.69 -33.72 -22.86
CA GLU A 34 8.37 -33.23 -22.44
C GLU A 34 7.81 -34.12 -21.34
N ILE A 35 7.48 -33.52 -20.20
CA ILE A 35 6.64 -34.13 -19.17
C ILE A 35 5.21 -33.67 -19.48
N GLU A 36 4.44 -34.56 -20.09
CA GLU A 36 2.97 -34.45 -20.18
C GLU A 36 2.38 -34.53 -18.76
N LEU A 37 1.85 -33.41 -18.27
CA LEU A 37 0.97 -33.37 -17.11
C LEU A 37 -0.47 -33.57 -17.60
N SER A 38 -0.96 -34.79 -17.45
CA SER A 38 -2.32 -35.19 -17.79
C SER A 38 -3.34 -34.72 -16.75
N ASP A 39 -4.46 -34.24 -17.28
CA ASP A 39 -5.67 -33.82 -16.58
C ASP A 39 -6.32 -34.94 -15.77
N HIS A 40 -6.39 -34.79 -14.44
CA HIS A 40 -7.37 -35.49 -13.61
C HIS A 40 -7.99 -34.53 -12.57
N ARG A 41 -9.12 -33.93 -12.96
CA ARG A 41 -10.13 -33.38 -12.06
C ARG A 41 -11.51 -33.78 -12.58
N ASN A 42 -12.17 -34.70 -11.87
CA ASN A 42 -13.62 -34.70 -11.56
C ASN A 42 -14.13 -36.13 -11.31
N SER A 43 -14.18 -36.53 -10.04
CA SER A 43 -15.21 -37.42 -9.48
C SER A 43 -15.01 -37.51 -7.97
N ASP A 44 -16.12 -37.62 -7.23
CA ASP A 44 -16.22 -37.92 -5.79
C ASP A 44 -16.56 -36.75 -4.87
N LEU A 45 -17.79 -36.25 -5.03
CA LEU A 45 -18.61 -35.72 -3.94
C LEU A 45 -19.93 -36.48 -3.92
N GLY A 46 -20.00 -37.51 -3.08
CA GLY A 46 -21.22 -38.29 -2.90
C GLY A 46 -21.01 -39.53 -2.05
N ALA A 47 -20.81 -39.35 -0.74
CA ALA A 47 -21.16 -40.29 0.34
C ALA A 47 -20.46 -39.90 1.65
N MET A 48 -21.10 -39.08 2.50
CA MET A 48 -20.85 -39.09 3.95
C MET A 48 -21.95 -38.31 4.70
N GLU A 49 -23.19 -38.78 4.58
CA GLU A 49 -24.26 -38.48 5.54
C GLU A 49 -24.77 -39.84 6.05
N GLU A 50 -24.17 -40.34 7.13
CA GLU A 50 -24.76 -41.28 8.11
C GLU A 50 -23.67 -41.80 9.06
N SER A 51 -23.37 -41.02 10.09
CA SER A 51 -22.86 -41.53 11.38
C SER A 51 -22.65 -40.36 12.32
N ILE A 52 -23.61 -40.11 13.20
CA ILE A 52 -23.47 -39.73 14.61
C ILE A 52 -24.90 -39.65 15.16
N GLN A 53 -25.42 -40.81 15.55
CA GLN A 53 -26.49 -40.92 16.54
C GLN A 53 -26.09 -42.12 17.41
N ASN A 54 -25.53 -41.83 18.59
CA ASN A 54 -25.59 -42.64 19.82
C ASN A 54 -24.42 -42.30 20.74
N ALA A 55 -24.67 -41.41 21.70
CA ALA A 55 -23.96 -41.40 22.97
C ALA A 55 -24.92 -40.92 24.07
N ASN A 56 -25.59 -41.90 24.65
CA ASN A 56 -26.40 -41.81 25.87
C ASN A 56 -25.46 -41.46 27.05
N VAL A 57 -25.79 -40.45 27.85
CA VAL A 57 -25.14 -40.17 29.13
C VAL A 57 -26.19 -40.23 30.24
N ASN A 58 -26.07 -41.26 31.09
CA ASN A 58 -26.82 -41.41 32.34
C ASN A 58 -26.33 -40.40 33.39
N PRO A 59 -27.22 -39.84 34.24
CA PRO A 59 -26.81 -39.07 35.41
C PRO A 59 -26.55 -39.98 36.61
N LEU A 60 -25.36 -39.86 37.20
CA LEU A 60 -24.98 -40.49 38.47
C LEU A 60 -25.59 -39.73 39.65
N SER A 61 -26.36 -40.45 40.46
CA SER A 61 -26.90 -40.04 41.76
C SER A 61 -25.80 -40.05 42.83
N VAL A 62 -25.72 -38.99 43.64
CA VAL A 62 -24.90 -38.94 44.87
C VAL A 62 -25.82 -39.07 46.08
N THR A 63 -25.73 -40.22 46.77
CA THR A 63 -26.27 -40.44 48.11
C THR A 63 -25.16 -40.26 49.14
N GLY A 64 -25.46 -39.56 50.23
CA GLY A 64 -24.53 -39.27 51.32
C GLY A 64 -24.27 -40.44 52.28
N MET A 65 -23.29 -40.24 53.16
CA MET A 65 -23.19 -40.87 54.49
C MET A 65 -22.11 -40.15 55.35
N ASP A 66 -22.59 -39.50 56.41
CA ASP A 66 -22.18 -39.55 57.82
C ASP A 66 -20.74 -39.86 58.30
N SER A 67 -20.19 -38.85 59.00
CA SER A 67 -19.51 -38.85 60.33
C SER A 67 -18.42 -39.86 60.71
N SER A 68 -17.25 -39.35 61.15
CA SER A 68 -16.77 -39.42 62.56
C SER A 68 -15.35 -38.85 62.79
N ASN A 69 -15.24 -38.03 63.86
CA ASN A 69 -14.14 -37.72 64.80
C ASN A 69 -12.63 -37.93 64.46
N GLN A 70 -11.78 -36.92 64.75
CA GLN A 70 -10.98 -36.79 66.00
C GLN A 70 -10.00 -35.58 65.98
N SER A 71 -9.99 -34.83 67.10
CA SER A 71 -8.92 -34.03 67.79
C SER A 71 -7.52 -33.91 67.15
N SER A 72 -6.73 -32.81 67.21
CA SER A 72 -6.42 -31.83 68.29
C SER A 72 -5.41 -30.73 67.78
N PRO A 73 -4.94 -29.74 68.58
CA PRO A 73 -4.85 -28.32 68.19
C PRO A 73 -3.43 -27.74 67.98
N ALA A 74 -3.32 -26.52 67.40
CA ALA A 74 -2.39 -25.47 67.86
C ALA A 74 -2.56 -24.10 67.13
N THR A 75 -2.54 -23.05 67.95
CA THR A 75 -2.00 -21.68 67.72
C THR A 75 -2.61 -20.72 66.71
N GLY A 76 -3.55 -19.91 67.21
CA GLY A 76 -3.54 -18.44 67.28
C GLY A 76 -2.87 -17.59 66.19
N ALA A 77 -3.71 -16.82 65.48
CA ALA A 77 -3.44 -15.42 65.11
C ALA A 77 -4.78 -14.71 64.82
N THR A 78 -5.09 -13.69 65.60
CA THR A 78 -6.29 -12.84 65.47
C THR A 78 -6.13 -11.86 64.32
N CYS A 79 -7.01 -11.94 63.31
CA CYS A 79 -7.18 -10.91 62.29
C CYS A 79 -8.66 -10.46 62.31
N ASN A 80 -8.89 -9.23 62.79
CA ASN A 80 -10.21 -8.61 62.80
C ASN A 80 -10.62 -8.24 61.36
N THR A 81 -11.48 -9.04 60.76
CA THR A 81 -12.24 -8.68 59.55
C THR A 81 -13.69 -8.49 59.92
N LEU A 82 -14.18 -7.25 59.75
CA LEU A 82 -15.60 -6.87 59.81
C LEU A 82 -16.36 -7.63 58.72
N SER A 83 -16.84 -8.82 59.05
CA SER A 83 -17.77 -9.59 58.25
C SER A 83 -19.17 -9.27 58.76
N THR A 84 -19.88 -8.37 58.05
CA THR A 84 -21.32 -8.23 58.24
C THR A 84 -21.97 -9.56 57.85
N PRO A 85 -22.73 -10.23 58.73
CA PRO A 85 -23.39 -11.48 58.38
C PRO A 85 -24.43 -11.22 57.30
N ILE A 86 -24.23 -11.83 56.13
CA ILE A 86 -25.28 -11.97 55.12
C ILE A 86 -26.43 -12.67 55.81
N THR A 87 -27.52 -11.94 56.03
CA THR A 87 -28.68 -12.49 56.71
C THR A 87 -29.27 -13.62 55.86
N CYS A 88 -29.76 -14.69 56.50
CA CYS A 88 -30.37 -15.85 55.84
C CYS A 88 -31.48 -15.47 54.82
N THR A 89 -32.05 -14.28 54.98
CA THR A 89 -33.00 -13.62 54.07
C THR A 89 -32.44 -13.33 52.67
N ASP A 90 -31.15 -13.05 52.50
CA ASP A 90 -30.54 -12.75 51.19
C ASP A 90 -30.38 -14.00 50.32
N VAL A 91 -30.08 -15.14 50.93
CA VAL A 91 -29.91 -16.42 50.21
C VAL A 91 -31.26 -16.91 49.67
N ALA A 92 -32.32 -16.79 50.46
CA ALA A 92 -33.68 -17.15 50.03
C ALA A 92 -34.19 -16.26 48.88
N GLN A 93 -33.89 -14.95 48.93
CA GLN A 93 -34.22 -14.05 47.82
C GLN A 93 -33.46 -14.38 46.54
N LEU A 94 -32.17 -14.71 46.64
CA LEU A 94 -31.37 -15.13 45.50
C LEU A 94 -31.85 -16.46 44.90
N GLN A 95 -32.24 -17.42 45.73
CA GLN A 95 -32.83 -18.69 45.27
C GLN A 95 -34.18 -18.48 44.58
N ALA A 96 -35.04 -17.60 45.12
CA ALA A 96 -36.31 -17.25 44.49
C ALA A 96 -36.13 -16.53 43.14
N LEU A 97 -35.13 -15.65 43.04
CA LEU A 97 -34.77 -14.99 41.79
C LEU A 97 -34.22 -15.98 40.75
N LEU A 98 -33.39 -16.93 41.18
CA LEU A 98 -32.86 -17.99 40.32
C LEU A 98 -33.99 -18.90 39.80
N ALA A 99 -34.91 -19.34 40.66
CA ALA A 99 -36.06 -20.13 40.26
C ALA A 99 -36.97 -19.39 39.26
N LYS A 100 -37.18 -18.08 39.48
CA LYS A 100 -37.96 -17.24 38.56
C LYS A 100 -37.24 -17.04 37.22
N SER A 101 -35.92 -17.00 37.21
CA SER A 101 -35.10 -16.97 35.99
C SER A 101 -35.22 -18.27 35.20
N LEU A 102 -35.06 -19.41 35.86
CA LEU A 102 -35.15 -20.74 35.24
C LEU A 102 -36.56 -20.99 34.66
N GLN A 103 -37.61 -20.58 35.36
CA GLN A 103 -38.99 -20.68 34.84
C GLN A 103 -39.17 -19.83 33.58
N ARG A 104 -38.64 -18.60 33.58
CA ARG A 104 -38.69 -17.71 32.40
C ARG A 104 -37.93 -18.32 31.22
N GLU A 105 -36.80 -18.99 31.47
CA GLU A 105 -36.02 -19.68 30.45
C GLU A 105 -36.80 -20.88 29.86
N ALA A 106 -37.40 -21.72 30.72
CA ALA A 106 -38.24 -22.84 30.28
C ALA A 106 -39.47 -22.38 29.47
N ASP A 107 -40.13 -21.29 29.89
CA ASP A 107 -41.27 -20.71 29.15
C ASP A 107 -40.85 -20.15 27.78
N LEU A 108 -39.63 -19.60 27.69
CA LEU A 108 -39.05 -19.13 26.42
C LEU A 108 -38.69 -20.31 25.52
N GLU A 109 -38.09 -21.38 26.05
CA GLU A 109 -37.80 -22.61 25.30
C GLU A 109 -39.07 -23.25 24.73
N ALA A 110 -40.13 -23.34 25.52
CA ALA A 110 -41.44 -23.83 25.07
C ALA A 110 -42.02 -22.98 23.93
N LYS A 111 -41.91 -21.65 24.03
CA LYS A 111 -42.33 -20.72 22.96
C LYS A 111 -41.47 -20.86 21.71
N VAL A 112 -40.16 -21.03 21.85
CA VAL A 112 -39.25 -21.26 20.71
C VAL A 112 -39.58 -22.58 20.02
N GLY A 113 -39.88 -23.65 20.77
CA GLY A 113 -40.33 -24.94 20.21
C GLY A 113 -41.62 -24.80 19.38
N SER A 114 -42.59 -23.99 19.84
CA SER A 114 -43.82 -23.72 19.09
C SER A 114 -43.60 -22.92 17.79
N LEU A 115 -42.48 -22.21 17.67
CA LEU A 115 -42.12 -21.44 16.48
C LEU A 115 -41.40 -22.28 15.40
N GLN A 116 -41.04 -23.53 15.69
CA GLN A 116 -40.30 -24.41 14.78
C GLN A 116 -41.17 -25.22 13.81
N THR A 117 -42.51 -25.10 13.83
CA THR A 117 -43.34 -25.75 12.81
C THR A 117 -43.08 -25.09 11.44
N PRO A 118 -42.49 -25.80 10.47
CA PRO A 118 -42.21 -25.24 9.17
C PRO A 118 -43.52 -25.21 8.38
N ASP A 119 -44.22 -24.07 8.40
CA ASP A 119 -45.23 -23.79 7.38
C ASP A 119 -44.50 -23.72 6.03
N GLN A 120 -44.71 -24.74 5.21
CA GLN A 120 -43.99 -25.04 3.96
C GLN A 120 -44.18 -24.00 2.82
N GLY A 121 -44.69 -22.80 3.10
CA GLY A 121 -45.09 -21.84 2.06
C GLY A 121 -44.27 -20.54 1.96
N ASN A 122 -43.56 -20.12 3.02
CA ASN A 122 -42.88 -18.82 3.00
C ASN A 122 -41.62 -18.87 3.88
N ASN A 123 -40.44 -18.88 3.24
CA ASN A 123 -39.12 -18.74 3.86
C ASN A 123 -38.90 -17.32 4.41
N ILE A 124 -39.86 -16.79 5.17
CA ILE A 124 -39.78 -15.49 5.81
C ILE A 124 -39.13 -15.70 7.17
N CYS A 125 -37.97 -15.10 7.38
CA CYS A 125 -37.30 -15.09 8.68
C CYS A 125 -38.20 -14.42 9.73
N ARG A 126 -38.83 -15.22 10.60
CA ARG A 126 -39.76 -14.72 11.63
C ARG A 126 -39.12 -13.64 12.52
N PHE A 127 -37.83 -13.77 12.82
CA PHE A 127 -37.10 -12.74 13.56
C PHE A 127 -37.12 -11.37 12.87
N LEU A 128 -36.93 -11.33 11.55
CA LEU A 128 -36.92 -10.09 10.77
C LEU A 128 -38.34 -9.58 10.46
N ALA A 129 -39.32 -10.48 10.32
CA ALA A 129 -40.69 -10.13 9.94
C ALA A 129 -41.58 -9.77 11.11
N VAL A 130 -41.37 -10.39 12.28
CA VAL A 130 -42.25 -10.25 13.45
C VAL A 130 -41.74 -9.16 14.40
N LEU A 131 -40.43 -9.10 14.64
CA LEU A 131 -39.88 -8.15 15.61
C LEU A 131 -39.60 -6.80 14.96
N PRO A 132 -40.02 -5.66 15.54
CA PRO A 132 -39.61 -4.34 15.09
C PRO A 132 -38.09 -4.14 15.13
N ARG A 133 -37.58 -3.23 14.30
CA ARG A 133 -36.15 -2.93 14.18
C ARG A 133 -35.51 -2.59 15.53
N GLU A 134 -36.23 -1.84 16.36
CA GLU A 134 -35.81 -1.38 17.67
C GLU A 134 -35.62 -2.55 18.63
N THR A 135 -36.55 -3.51 18.63
CA THR A 135 -36.45 -4.73 19.44
C THR A 135 -35.28 -5.58 18.99
N ARG A 136 -35.06 -5.70 17.67
CA ARG A 136 -33.90 -6.41 17.12
C ARG A 136 -32.59 -5.74 17.54
N ASP A 137 -32.51 -4.41 17.55
CA ASP A 137 -31.33 -3.67 18.02
C ASP A 137 -31.05 -3.86 19.51
N HIS A 138 -32.07 -4.02 20.35
CA HIS A 138 -31.88 -4.40 21.75
C HIS A 138 -31.30 -5.80 21.86
N ILE A 139 -31.84 -6.77 21.10
CA ILE A 139 -31.31 -8.15 21.06
C ILE A 139 -29.86 -8.16 20.58
N TYR A 140 -29.55 -7.45 19.49
CA TYR A 140 -28.17 -7.31 19.02
C TYR A 140 -27.28 -6.67 20.08
N SER A 141 -27.78 -5.71 20.85
CA SER A 141 -26.99 -5.06 21.90
C SER A 141 -26.62 -6.06 23.00
N PHE A 142 -27.55 -6.93 23.43
CA PHE A 142 -27.26 -7.98 24.40
C PHE A 142 -26.21 -8.99 23.91
N VAL A 143 -26.18 -9.28 22.61
CA VAL A 143 -25.34 -10.35 22.04
C VAL A 143 -23.99 -9.84 21.52
N LEU A 144 -23.93 -8.56 21.12
CA LEU A 144 -22.79 -7.98 20.40
C LEU A 144 -22.11 -6.84 21.15
N VAL A 145 -22.64 -6.35 22.27
CA VAL A 145 -22.00 -5.30 23.08
C VAL A 145 -21.34 -5.92 24.30
N SER A 146 -20.03 -5.68 24.46
CA SER A 146 -19.23 -6.16 25.57
C SER A 146 -18.18 -5.13 25.94
N GLU A 147 -18.15 -4.74 27.22
CA GLU A 147 -17.14 -3.81 27.76
C GLU A 147 -15.72 -4.37 27.67
N SER A 148 -15.57 -5.70 27.63
CA SER A 148 -14.27 -6.36 27.50
C SER A 148 -13.52 -5.98 26.22
N LEU A 149 -14.21 -5.55 25.16
CA LEU A 149 -13.58 -5.10 23.91
C LEU A 149 -12.81 -3.79 24.08
N SER A 150 -13.09 -3.04 25.15
CA SER A 150 -12.43 -1.79 25.52
C SER A 150 -11.25 -1.99 26.49
N ASP A 151 -11.08 -3.22 26.96
CA ASP A 151 -10.05 -3.61 27.92
C ASP A 151 -8.81 -4.14 27.19
N LYS A 152 -7.63 -3.91 27.76
CA LYS A 152 -6.35 -4.46 27.29
C LYS A 152 -6.34 -5.99 27.24
N PHE A 153 -7.13 -6.66 28.09
CA PHE A 153 -7.26 -8.12 28.08
C PHE A 153 -7.88 -8.64 26.78
N SER A 154 -8.48 -7.77 25.97
CA SER A 154 -8.93 -8.12 24.63
C SER A 154 -7.79 -8.38 23.65
N VAL A 155 -6.61 -7.83 23.88
CA VAL A 155 -5.46 -8.00 22.99
C VAL A 155 -4.38 -8.84 23.64
N HIS A 156 -4.13 -8.58 24.92
CA HIS A 156 -3.10 -9.24 25.69
C HIS A 156 -3.73 -10.38 26.46
N ILE A 157 -3.60 -11.62 25.95
CA ILE A 157 -3.75 -12.79 26.81
C ILE A 157 -2.61 -12.68 27.82
N PRO A 158 -2.87 -12.70 29.14
CA PRO A 158 -1.81 -12.81 30.15
C PRO A 158 -1.07 -14.13 29.95
N SER A 159 -0.09 -14.18 29.04
CA SER A 159 0.76 -15.34 28.79
C SER A 159 1.88 -15.45 29.84
N LEU A 160 1.66 -14.87 31.02
CA LEU A 160 2.62 -14.73 32.10
C LEU A 160 1.96 -15.16 33.40
N ASP A 161 1.56 -16.42 33.42
CA ASP A 161 2.24 -17.33 34.33
C ASP A 161 2.21 -18.75 33.75
N GLN A 162 3.13 -19.04 32.84
CA GLN A 162 3.31 -20.41 32.32
C GLN A 162 3.65 -21.42 33.44
N SER A 163 3.98 -20.96 34.66
CA SER A 163 4.20 -21.82 35.83
C SER A 163 2.93 -22.11 36.63
N LEU A 164 1.83 -21.39 36.41
CA LEU A 164 0.51 -21.68 37.00
C LEU A 164 -0.42 -22.47 36.09
N TRP A 165 -0.07 -22.64 34.81
CA TRP A 165 -0.78 -23.56 33.92
C TRP A 165 -0.05 -24.90 33.93
N PRO A 166 -0.67 -25.98 34.44
CA PRO A 166 -0.04 -27.29 34.47
C PRO A 166 0.34 -27.69 33.03
N THR A 167 1.63 -27.76 32.75
CA THR A 167 2.19 -28.18 31.45
C THR A 167 1.94 -29.65 31.12
N ASP A 168 1.23 -30.39 31.98
CA ASP A 168 1.07 -31.84 31.85
C ASP A 168 -0.09 -32.29 30.94
N SER A 169 -1.00 -31.40 30.53
CA SER A 169 -1.97 -31.74 29.50
C SER A 169 -1.48 -31.26 28.14
N GLY A 170 -0.84 -32.15 27.39
CA GLY A 170 -0.32 -31.97 26.02
C GLY A 170 -1.40 -31.71 24.95
N LEU A 171 -2.40 -30.87 25.25
CA LEU A 171 -3.41 -30.42 24.31
C LEU A 171 -3.17 -28.94 24.00
N ASN A 172 -3.03 -28.66 22.70
CA ASN A 172 -2.82 -27.35 22.09
C ASN A 172 -4.03 -26.41 22.22
N ASP A 173 -4.73 -26.43 23.36
CA ASP A 173 -5.88 -25.56 23.60
C ASP A 173 -5.38 -24.16 23.96
N GLU A 174 -5.05 -23.39 22.93
CA GLU A 174 -4.87 -21.95 23.06
C GLU A 174 -6.11 -21.38 23.78
N PRO A 175 -5.94 -20.59 24.86
CA PRO A 175 -7.06 -20.00 25.56
C PRO A 175 -7.79 -19.04 24.63
N ILE A 176 -8.89 -19.52 24.03
CA ILE A 176 -9.79 -18.70 23.24
C ILE A 176 -10.41 -17.70 24.23
N ILE A 177 -9.95 -16.44 24.22
CA ILE A 177 -10.63 -15.39 24.96
C ILE A 177 -12.06 -15.30 24.39
N LYS A 178 -13.02 -15.79 25.16
CA LYS A 178 -14.45 -15.68 24.88
C LYS A 178 -14.94 -14.36 25.47
N TYR A 179 -15.22 -13.39 24.63
CA TYR A 179 -15.80 -12.10 25.04
C TYR A 179 -17.30 -12.20 25.41
N GLY A 180 -17.86 -13.41 25.40
CA GLY A 180 -19.30 -13.62 25.43
C GLY A 180 -20.05 -13.15 24.17
N LEU A 181 -19.32 -12.77 23.12
CA LEU A 181 -19.90 -12.27 21.87
C LEU A 181 -20.27 -13.43 20.93
N SER A 182 -21.38 -13.28 20.21
CA SER A 182 -21.76 -14.21 19.14
C SER A 182 -21.65 -13.56 17.75
N PRO A 183 -20.44 -13.24 17.25
CA PRO A 183 -20.26 -12.60 15.95
C PRO A 183 -20.70 -13.49 14.77
N ALA A 184 -20.89 -14.80 15.00
CA ALA A 184 -21.50 -15.72 14.03
C ALA A 184 -22.87 -15.22 13.53
N LEU A 185 -23.59 -14.44 14.35
CA LEU A 185 -24.84 -13.80 13.98
C LEU A 185 -24.70 -12.92 12.73
N LEU A 186 -23.55 -12.26 12.55
CA LEU A 186 -23.27 -11.41 11.38
C LEU A 186 -23.18 -12.19 10.07
N ARG A 187 -23.04 -13.52 10.12
CA ARG A 187 -22.92 -14.39 8.95
C ARG A 187 -24.24 -15.04 8.53
N THR A 188 -25.33 -14.78 9.26
CA THR A 188 -26.63 -15.44 9.04
C THR A 188 -27.32 -14.97 7.76
N CYS A 189 -27.54 -13.66 7.60
CA CYS A 189 -28.09 -13.09 6.37
C CYS A 189 -27.66 -11.61 6.19
N ARG A 190 -27.83 -11.08 4.97
CA ARG A 190 -27.41 -9.71 4.62
C ARG A 190 -28.10 -8.63 5.46
N GLN A 191 -29.39 -8.79 5.74
CA GLN A 191 -30.14 -7.83 6.55
C GLN A 191 -29.61 -7.81 7.98
N ILE A 192 -29.53 -8.96 8.65
CA ILE A 192 -28.94 -9.08 10.00
C ILE A 192 -27.50 -8.55 10.01
N HIS A 193 -26.69 -8.84 8.99
CA HIS A 193 -25.34 -8.30 8.89
C HIS A 193 -25.33 -6.76 8.90
N GLY A 194 -26.15 -6.09 8.08
CA GLY A 194 -26.21 -4.63 8.05
C GLY A 194 -26.69 -4.06 9.39
N GLU A 195 -27.79 -4.62 9.88
CA GLU A 195 -28.46 -4.23 11.11
C GLU A 195 -27.58 -4.37 12.36
N ALA A 196 -26.96 -5.54 12.54
CA ALA A 196 -26.18 -5.89 13.72
C ALA A 196 -24.73 -5.39 13.64
N SER A 197 -24.18 -5.16 12.44
CA SER A 197 -22.86 -4.50 12.28
C SER A 197 -22.87 -3.10 12.88
N GLU A 198 -23.94 -2.32 12.65
CA GLU A 198 -24.06 -0.98 13.22
C GLU A 198 -24.10 -1.02 14.76
N VAL A 199 -24.73 -2.05 15.34
CA VAL A 199 -24.74 -2.24 16.80
C VAL A 199 -23.36 -2.63 17.32
N LEU A 200 -22.71 -3.64 16.73
CA LEU A 200 -21.38 -4.11 17.13
C LEU A 200 -20.35 -2.98 17.05
N TYR A 201 -20.22 -2.34 15.89
CA TYR A 201 -19.16 -1.34 15.66
C TYR A 201 -19.54 0.06 16.15
N GLY A 202 -20.84 0.36 16.28
CA GLY A 202 -21.33 1.66 16.74
C GLY A 202 -21.43 1.82 18.24
N LYS A 203 -21.78 0.75 18.98
CA LYS A 203 -21.98 0.83 20.43
C LYS A 203 -20.76 0.40 21.25
N ASN A 204 -19.93 -0.53 20.77
CA ASN A 204 -18.74 -0.94 21.51
C ASN A 204 -17.62 0.09 21.42
N VAL A 205 -16.82 0.15 22.48
CA VAL A 205 -15.52 0.82 22.48
C VAL A 205 -14.46 -0.23 22.19
N PHE A 206 -13.68 -0.04 21.13
CA PHE A 206 -12.63 -0.98 20.77
C PHE A 206 -11.26 -0.50 21.27
N TYR A 207 -10.57 -1.40 21.96
CA TYR A 207 -9.19 -1.23 22.38
C TYR A 207 -8.24 -1.38 21.19
N VAL A 208 -7.25 -0.50 21.08
CA VAL A 208 -6.18 -0.60 20.10
C VAL A 208 -4.85 -0.28 20.76
N ASP A 209 -3.89 -1.19 20.58
CA ASP A 209 -2.52 -1.03 21.04
C ASP A 209 -1.61 -0.64 19.87
N CYS A 210 -1.07 0.57 19.93
CA CYS A 210 -0.02 1.09 19.05
C CYS A 210 1.33 1.21 19.77
N GLY A 211 1.54 0.44 20.83
CA GLY A 211 2.77 0.44 21.61
C GLY A 211 3.98 -0.13 20.87
N SER A 212 3.75 -1.03 19.91
CA SER A 212 4.79 -1.58 19.04
C SER A 212 5.02 -0.70 17.79
N SER A 213 6.29 -0.52 17.44
CA SER A 213 6.74 0.16 16.23
C SER A 213 6.21 -0.51 14.94
N LEU A 214 6.10 -1.84 14.91
CA LEU A 214 5.84 -2.61 13.68
C LEU A 214 4.43 -3.20 13.58
N ARG A 215 3.72 -3.33 14.70
CA ARG A 215 2.41 -3.99 14.72
C ARG A 215 1.39 -3.18 15.48
N ILE A 216 0.17 -3.21 14.99
CA ILE A 216 -1.01 -2.72 15.70
C ILE A 216 -1.79 -3.94 16.19
N SER A 217 -2.35 -3.86 17.39
CA SER A 217 -3.12 -4.97 17.95
C SER A 217 -4.49 -4.53 18.44
N SER A 218 -5.51 -5.32 18.11
CA SER A 218 -6.92 -5.03 18.47
C SER A 218 -7.77 -6.29 18.33
N PRO A 219 -8.82 -6.47 19.13
CA PRO A 219 -9.77 -7.59 18.98
C PRO A 219 -10.40 -7.68 17.59
N ILE A 220 -10.49 -6.58 16.83
CA ILE A 220 -11.03 -6.60 15.45
C ILE A 220 -10.08 -7.23 14.43
N PHE A 221 -8.79 -7.36 14.76
CA PHE A 221 -7.78 -7.93 13.86
C PHE A 221 -7.65 -9.44 13.98
N ARG A 222 -8.54 -10.06 14.77
CA ARG A 222 -8.68 -11.51 14.87
C ARG A 222 -8.80 -12.14 13.48
N ARG A 223 -7.71 -12.76 13.04
CA ARG A 223 -7.76 -13.69 11.90
C ARG A 223 -8.02 -15.08 12.43
N ASP A 224 -8.76 -15.87 11.67
CA ASP A 224 -8.86 -17.31 11.91
C ASP A 224 -7.44 -17.87 11.86
N SER A 225 -6.92 -18.32 13.00
CA SER A 225 -5.56 -18.83 13.15
C SER A 225 -5.27 -19.94 12.14
N ARG A 226 -6.28 -20.73 11.76
CA ARG A 226 -6.18 -21.78 10.75
C ARG A 226 -5.99 -21.24 9.33
N ALA A 227 -6.55 -20.08 9.01
CA ALA A 227 -6.37 -19.43 7.70
C ALA A 227 -4.98 -18.80 7.60
N LEU A 228 -4.49 -18.19 8.69
CA LEU A 228 -3.12 -17.67 8.77
C LEU A 228 -2.09 -18.79 8.66
N GLN A 229 -2.31 -19.93 9.32
CA GLN A 229 -1.39 -21.06 9.28
C GLN A 229 -1.29 -21.62 7.86
N ARG A 230 -2.43 -21.87 7.18
CA ARG A 230 -2.43 -22.33 5.78
C ARG A 230 -1.81 -21.34 4.80
N ALA A 231 -2.03 -20.03 4.96
CA ALA A 231 -1.42 -19.03 4.09
C ALA A 231 0.09 -18.86 4.35
N SER A 232 0.51 -18.99 5.61
CA SER A 232 1.93 -18.94 6.00
C SER A 232 2.69 -20.15 5.46
N ASP A 233 2.11 -21.34 5.56
CA ASP A 233 2.73 -22.60 5.11
C ASP A 233 2.91 -22.65 3.58
N LEU A 234 2.12 -21.89 2.81
CA LEU A 234 2.18 -21.87 1.34
C LEU A 234 3.03 -20.75 0.75
N LEU A 235 3.26 -19.65 1.47
CA LEU A 235 3.88 -18.45 0.90
C LEU A 235 5.26 -18.10 1.48
N PHE A 236 5.63 -18.60 2.66
CA PHE A 236 6.90 -18.18 3.29
C PHE A 236 7.57 -19.34 4.04
N PRO A 237 8.80 -19.74 3.65
CA PRO A 237 9.60 -20.72 4.38
C PRO A 237 9.81 -20.32 5.85
N TYR A 238 9.85 -21.36 6.68
CA TYR A 238 9.52 -21.47 8.11
C TYR A 238 10.20 -20.53 9.13
N GLU A 239 11.09 -19.60 8.76
CA GLU A 239 12.01 -19.00 9.75
C GLU A 239 11.77 -17.52 10.12
N TYR A 240 11.11 -16.69 9.31
CA TYR A 240 11.12 -15.23 9.55
C TYR A 240 9.80 -14.56 9.93
N ARG A 241 8.68 -15.26 9.89
CA ARG A 241 7.50 -14.84 10.62
C ARG A 241 7.20 -15.91 11.65
N ARG A 242 7.71 -15.75 12.87
CA ARG A 242 6.92 -16.22 14.02
C ARG A 242 5.56 -15.52 13.83
N PRO A 243 4.47 -16.25 13.52
CA PRO A 243 3.15 -15.66 13.60
C PRO A 243 3.09 -15.04 14.98
N SER A 244 2.60 -13.80 15.12
CA SER A 244 2.28 -13.36 16.48
C SER A 244 1.36 -14.45 17.00
N ARG A 245 1.79 -15.20 18.03
CA ARG A 245 1.09 -16.37 18.59
C ARG A 245 -0.33 -16.03 19.08
N LEU A 246 -0.75 -14.78 18.93
CA LEU A 246 -2.00 -14.24 19.40
C LEU A 246 -3.00 -13.92 18.28
N GLY A 247 -2.62 -13.92 16.98
CA GLY A 247 -3.59 -13.69 15.89
C GLY A 247 -4.35 -12.34 15.92
N TYR A 248 -3.99 -11.42 16.82
CA TYR A 248 -4.65 -10.13 17.06
C TYR A 248 -3.87 -8.93 16.50
N SER A 249 -2.76 -9.18 15.81
CA SER A 249 -1.89 -8.13 15.28
C SER A 249 -1.76 -8.22 13.77
N ILE A 250 -1.75 -7.05 13.14
CA ILE A 250 -1.51 -6.91 11.70
C ILE A 250 -0.40 -5.89 11.47
N THR A 251 0.20 -5.96 10.29
CA THR A 251 1.11 -4.89 9.85
C THR A 251 0.30 -3.61 9.64
N HIS A 252 0.96 -2.46 9.77
CA HIS A 252 0.29 -1.17 9.63
C HIS A 252 -0.35 -0.96 8.24
N ASP A 253 0.27 -1.54 7.20
CA ASP A 253 -0.24 -1.50 5.83
C ASP A 253 -1.53 -2.29 5.65
N GLU A 254 -1.73 -3.35 6.44
CA GLU A 254 -2.91 -4.22 6.38
C GLU A 254 -4.16 -3.59 7.00
N ILE A 255 -4.03 -2.54 7.83
CA ILE A 255 -5.18 -1.92 8.52
C ILE A 255 -6.25 -1.47 7.52
N LYS A 256 -5.83 -0.92 6.38
CA LYS A 256 -6.74 -0.45 5.32
C LYS A 256 -7.56 -1.57 4.69
N SER A 257 -7.09 -2.81 4.74
CA SER A 257 -7.82 -3.98 4.22
C SER A 257 -8.95 -4.44 5.14
N VAL A 258 -8.95 -4.02 6.41
CA VAL A 258 -9.94 -4.44 7.40
C VAL A 258 -11.12 -3.48 7.37
N ALA A 259 -12.12 -3.78 6.53
CA ALA A 259 -13.32 -2.95 6.35
C ALA A 259 -14.07 -2.62 7.67
N ALA A 260 -13.94 -3.47 8.70
CA ALA A 260 -14.52 -3.24 10.02
C ALA A 260 -13.95 -2.00 10.72
N VAL A 261 -12.68 -1.65 10.49
CA VAL A 261 -12.02 -0.47 11.09
C VAL A 261 -12.80 0.80 10.78
N ALA A 262 -13.26 0.96 9.53
CA ALA A 262 -14.00 2.15 9.11
C ALA A 262 -15.39 2.26 9.75
N LYS A 263 -15.96 1.14 10.25
CA LYS A 263 -17.28 1.09 10.89
C LYS A 263 -17.24 1.44 12.38
N VAL A 264 -16.10 1.26 13.04
CA VAL A 264 -15.97 1.50 14.47
C VAL A 264 -16.14 2.98 14.77
N ARG A 265 -17.05 3.28 15.71
CA ARG A 265 -17.39 4.65 16.09
C ARG A 265 -16.68 5.11 17.36
N ARG A 266 -16.18 4.18 18.18
CA ARG A 266 -15.61 4.47 19.50
C ARG A 266 -14.30 3.72 19.70
N TRP A 267 -13.23 4.46 19.90
CA TRP A 267 -11.88 3.92 20.05
C TRP A 267 -11.27 4.29 21.40
N LYS A 268 -10.55 3.34 21.98
CA LYS A 268 -9.62 3.55 23.09
C LYS A 268 -8.23 3.15 22.63
N LEU A 269 -7.37 4.13 22.40
CA LEU A 269 -6.09 3.99 21.75
C LEU A 269 -4.94 4.11 22.75
N PHE A 270 -4.03 3.14 22.77
CA PHE A 270 -2.81 3.18 23.57
C PHE A 270 -1.62 3.52 22.70
N VAL A 271 -0.82 4.48 23.16
CA VAL A 271 0.29 5.03 22.37
C VAL A 271 1.56 5.04 23.20
N SER A 272 2.62 4.42 22.67
CA SER A 272 3.95 4.52 23.23
C SER A 272 4.69 5.74 22.69
N LEU A 273 5.47 6.40 23.56
CA LEU A 273 6.41 7.44 23.15
C LEU A 273 7.79 6.88 22.80
N GLN A 274 8.04 5.60 23.04
CA GLN A 274 9.36 5.00 22.82
C GLN A 274 9.77 5.16 21.35
N LYS A 275 11.00 5.65 21.10
CA LYS A 275 11.57 5.62 19.77
C LYS A 275 11.93 4.18 19.42
N PRO A 276 11.57 3.70 18.22
CA PRO A 276 12.19 2.48 17.72
C PRO A 276 13.72 2.68 17.68
N LEU A 277 14.48 1.59 17.82
CA LEU A 277 15.96 1.64 17.80
C LEU A 277 16.51 2.28 16.52
N ARG A 278 15.74 2.19 15.44
CA ARG A 278 16.08 2.82 14.18
C ARG A 278 15.59 4.26 14.25
N HIS A 279 16.51 5.20 14.03
CA HIS A 279 16.22 6.62 13.91
C HIS A 279 15.25 6.82 12.75
N ILE A 280 13.96 6.69 13.02
CA ILE A 280 12.90 7.00 12.08
C ILE A 280 12.29 8.30 12.60
N GLU A 281 12.57 9.41 11.92
CA GLU A 281 11.81 10.64 12.02
C GLU A 281 10.46 10.43 11.33
N CYS A 282 9.64 9.51 11.84
CA CYS A 282 8.22 9.32 11.50
C CYS A 282 7.43 9.07 12.80
N PRO A 283 6.17 9.55 12.91
CA PRO A 283 5.33 9.19 14.05
C PRO A 283 5.17 7.66 14.14
N PRO A 284 4.82 7.11 15.32
CA PRO A 284 4.59 5.67 15.45
C PRO A 284 3.60 5.17 14.40
N ALA A 285 4.04 4.21 13.60
CA ALA A 285 3.33 3.77 12.40
C ALA A 285 1.91 3.29 12.69
N GLY A 286 1.68 2.66 13.85
CA GLY A 286 0.35 2.22 14.28
C GLY A 286 -0.63 3.37 14.46
N VAL A 287 -0.19 4.47 15.09
CA VAL A 287 -1.02 5.67 15.28
C VAL A 287 -1.33 6.29 13.93
N ALA A 288 -0.31 6.49 13.09
CA ALA A 288 -0.49 7.11 11.79
C ALA A 288 -1.42 6.30 10.88
N CYS A 289 -1.20 4.98 10.78
CA CYS A 289 -2.00 4.13 9.90
C CYS A 289 -3.43 3.93 10.40
N LEU A 290 -3.64 3.84 11.72
CA LEU A 290 -4.99 3.85 12.29
C LEU A 290 -5.71 5.17 11.98
N CYS A 291 -5.07 6.32 12.23
CA CYS A 291 -5.66 7.63 11.92
C CYS A 291 -6.04 7.75 10.45
N ARG A 292 -5.16 7.31 9.53
CA ARG A 292 -5.45 7.25 8.09
C ARG A 292 -6.67 6.37 7.78
N ALA A 293 -6.80 5.23 8.44
CA ALA A 293 -7.90 4.30 8.23
C ALA A 293 -9.26 4.81 8.76
N ILE A 294 -9.26 5.60 9.85
CA ILE A 294 -10.49 6.09 10.49
C ILE A 294 -10.82 7.57 10.20
N CYS A 295 -9.98 8.29 9.44
CA CYS A 295 -10.17 9.72 9.16
C CYS A 295 -11.43 10.09 8.37
N ARG A 296 -12.09 9.10 7.76
CA ARG A 296 -13.36 9.23 7.04
C ARG A 296 -14.54 8.64 7.83
N SER A 297 -14.28 8.04 8.99
CA SER A 297 -15.31 7.48 9.86
C SER A 297 -15.97 8.58 10.67
N ALA A 298 -17.30 8.53 10.80
CA ALA A 298 -18.01 9.40 11.75
C ALA A 298 -17.76 8.89 13.18
N LEU A 299 -16.70 9.37 13.82
CA LEU A 299 -16.29 8.93 15.15
C LEU A 299 -17.14 9.62 16.23
N LEU A 300 -17.68 8.83 17.16
CA LEU A 300 -18.36 9.32 18.35
C LEU A 300 -17.37 9.60 19.47
N SER A 301 -16.40 8.70 19.70
CA SER A 301 -15.44 8.88 20.79
C SER A 301 -14.04 8.38 20.44
N LEU A 302 -13.03 9.11 20.89
CA LEU A 302 -11.63 8.72 20.81
C LEU A 302 -10.91 9.06 22.14
N ASP A 303 -10.57 8.02 22.91
CA ASP A 303 -9.79 8.11 24.16
C ASP A 303 -8.34 7.72 23.91
N ILE A 304 -7.40 8.64 24.03
CA ILE A 304 -5.96 8.37 23.84
C ILE A 304 -5.29 8.22 25.20
N ARG A 305 -4.64 7.07 25.39
CA ARG A 305 -3.90 6.67 26.57
C ARG A 305 -2.41 6.63 26.26
N LEU A 306 -1.66 7.54 26.88
CA LEU A 306 -0.21 7.61 26.72
C LEU A 306 0.47 6.68 27.71
N ILE A 307 1.26 5.73 27.21
CA ILE A 307 2.03 4.82 28.04
C ILE A 307 3.15 5.62 28.73
N PRO A 308 3.30 5.53 30.07
CA PRO A 308 4.37 6.18 30.81
C PRO A 308 5.76 5.86 30.25
N THR A 309 6.70 6.78 30.39
CA THR A 309 8.11 6.48 30.09
C THR A 309 8.64 5.48 31.12
N GLY A 310 9.62 4.66 30.74
CA GLY A 310 10.21 3.62 31.61
C GLY A 310 9.66 2.21 31.35
N TYR A 311 8.51 2.07 30.69
CA TYR A 311 8.05 0.77 30.17
C TYR A 311 8.85 0.39 28.93
N LEU A 312 9.44 -0.81 28.94
CA LEU A 312 10.28 -1.33 27.86
C LEU A 312 9.47 -2.27 26.94
N PHE A 313 9.42 -1.96 25.65
CA PHE A 313 8.92 -2.90 24.64
C PHE A 313 10.06 -3.86 24.23
N SER A 314 10.09 -5.06 24.81
CA SER A 314 11.27 -5.95 24.77
C SER A 314 11.37 -6.93 23.58
N GLU A 315 10.57 -6.81 22.51
CA GLU A 315 10.72 -7.76 21.38
C GLU A 315 11.86 -7.42 20.41
N GLU A 316 12.13 -6.14 20.12
CA GLU A 316 13.18 -5.75 19.16
C GLU A 316 14.54 -5.47 19.81
N ASN A 317 14.54 -5.05 21.08
CA ASN A 317 15.77 -4.67 21.78
C ASN A 317 16.59 -5.87 22.29
N SER A 318 16.01 -7.07 22.35
CA SER A 318 16.73 -8.26 22.85
C SER A 318 17.73 -8.85 21.84
N TRP A 319 17.66 -8.46 20.57
CA TRP A 319 18.41 -9.08 19.48
C TRP A 319 19.66 -8.34 19.04
N ASN A 320 20.10 -7.31 19.78
CA ASN A 320 21.43 -6.75 19.60
C ASN A 320 22.33 -7.09 20.82
N PRO A 321 22.79 -8.35 20.97
CA PRO A 321 23.71 -8.74 22.06
C PRO A 321 25.07 -8.02 22.00
N TRP A 322 25.39 -7.35 20.89
CA TRP A 322 26.75 -7.01 20.52
C TRP A 322 27.08 -5.50 20.44
N GLY A 323 26.17 -4.60 20.83
CA GLY A 323 26.46 -3.16 20.86
C GLY A 323 25.85 -2.46 22.08
N THR A 324 26.60 -1.91 23.04
CA THR A 324 28.05 -1.76 23.16
C THR A 324 28.49 -1.67 24.63
N GLY A 325 29.43 -2.54 25.02
CA GLY A 325 30.35 -2.32 26.14
C GLY A 325 29.82 -2.54 27.56
N PRO A 326 30.72 -2.84 28.52
CA PRO A 326 30.36 -3.19 29.90
C PRO A 326 29.65 -2.09 30.72
N ASN A 327 29.47 -0.86 30.19
CA ASN A 327 28.80 0.28 30.87
C ASN A 327 27.90 1.18 29.96
N GLY A 328 27.51 0.78 28.74
CA GLY A 328 27.05 1.74 27.71
C GLY A 328 25.78 1.39 26.92
N THR A 329 24.68 0.99 27.56
CA THR A 329 23.38 0.92 26.86
C THR A 329 22.94 2.32 26.45
N PRO A 330 22.63 2.58 25.16
CA PRO A 330 22.09 3.87 24.77
C PRO A 330 20.79 4.12 25.53
N PRO A 331 20.60 5.32 26.11
CA PRO A 331 19.38 5.64 26.82
C PRO A 331 18.18 5.40 25.91
N ILE A 332 17.12 4.80 26.45
CA ILE A 332 15.85 4.64 25.75
C ILE A 332 15.42 6.04 25.30
N ALA A 333 15.45 6.27 23.99
CA ALA A 333 15.02 7.54 23.46
C ALA A 333 13.49 7.55 23.36
N TYR A 334 12.88 8.70 23.64
CA TYR A 334 11.45 8.93 23.47
C TYR A 334 11.21 10.01 22.41
N ASN A 335 10.18 9.83 21.59
CA ASN A 335 9.71 10.83 20.66
C ASN A 335 9.09 12.00 21.39
N LYS A 336 9.20 13.21 20.82
CA LYS A 336 8.49 14.38 21.34
C LYS A 336 6.99 14.15 21.24
N LEU A 337 6.23 14.58 22.25
CA LEU A 337 4.79 14.31 22.32
C LEU A 337 4.00 14.93 21.14
N ASN A 338 4.35 16.16 20.74
CA ASN A 338 3.74 16.83 19.58
C ASN A 338 3.90 16.01 18.29
N TYR A 339 5.02 15.30 18.17
CA TYR A 339 5.35 14.48 17.03
C TYR A 339 4.50 13.21 16.97
N VAL A 340 4.42 12.49 18.10
CA VAL A 340 3.62 11.26 18.21
C VAL A 340 2.13 11.50 17.96
N LEU A 341 1.63 12.65 18.40
CA LEU A 341 0.22 13.03 18.28
C LEU A 341 -0.13 13.72 16.96
N GLN A 342 0.85 14.08 16.13
CA GLN A 342 0.65 14.77 14.86
C GLN A 342 -0.38 14.06 13.94
N PRO A 343 -0.40 12.72 13.80
CA PRO A 343 -1.35 12.06 12.89
C PRO A 343 -2.83 12.25 13.24
N LEU A 344 -3.15 12.60 14.49
CA LEU A 344 -4.52 12.87 14.92
C LEU A 344 -5.10 14.10 14.24
N GLN A 345 -4.26 15.00 13.73
CA GLN A 345 -4.68 16.17 12.97
C GLN A 345 -5.39 15.82 11.65
N ALA A 346 -5.38 14.55 11.23
CA ALA A 346 -6.16 14.07 10.09
C ALA A 346 -7.65 13.80 10.42
N LEU A 347 -8.03 13.78 11.70
CA LEU A 347 -9.38 13.47 12.17
C LEU A 347 -10.22 14.74 12.35
N ARG A 348 -11.53 14.67 12.08
CA ARG A 348 -12.48 15.77 12.26
C ARG A 348 -13.79 15.27 12.84
N ASN A 349 -14.57 16.20 13.39
CA ASN A 349 -15.94 15.97 13.85
C ASN A 349 -16.06 14.85 14.90
N VAL A 350 -15.02 14.63 15.71
CA VAL A 350 -15.09 13.64 16.80
C VAL A 350 -15.88 14.24 17.96
N GLN A 351 -17.03 13.65 18.30
CA GLN A 351 -17.90 14.23 19.33
C GLN A 351 -17.24 14.29 20.71
N TRP A 352 -16.59 13.20 21.13
CA TRP A 352 -15.87 13.13 22.40
C TRP A 352 -14.39 12.77 22.20
N PHE A 353 -13.49 13.59 22.73
CA PHE A 353 -12.05 13.42 22.56
C PHE A 353 -11.28 13.69 23.85
N ALA A 354 -10.42 12.74 24.23
CA ALA A 354 -9.56 12.85 25.41
C ALA A 354 -8.14 12.36 25.13
N ILE A 355 -7.16 13.04 25.74
CA ILE A 355 -5.75 12.60 25.80
C ILE A 355 -5.37 12.60 27.27
N ARG A 356 -4.92 11.45 27.78
CA ARG A 356 -4.56 11.28 29.19
C ARG A 356 -3.47 10.22 29.37
N PRO A 357 -2.74 10.23 30.50
CA PRO A 357 -1.87 9.12 30.85
C PRO A 357 -2.66 7.81 30.93
N ALA A 358 -2.04 6.72 30.49
CA ALA A 358 -2.54 5.38 30.72
C ALA A 358 -2.43 5.07 32.23
N PRO A 359 -3.46 4.48 32.85
CA PRO A 359 -3.42 4.14 34.26
C PRO A 359 -2.45 2.97 34.47
N ALA A 360 -1.81 2.93 35.64
CA ALA A 360 -0.68 2.03 35.90
C ALA A 360 -1.07 0.54 35.84
N ASP A 361 -2.30 0.22 36.24
CA ASP A 361 -2.88 -1.11 36.13
C ASP A 361 -2.97 -1.55 34.66
N GLU A 362 -3.42 -0.68 33.75
CA GLU A 362 -3.49 -0.96 32.31
C GLU A 362 -2.10 -1.13 31.68
N CYS A 363 -1.06 -0.48 32.22
CA CYS A 363 0.30 -0.57 31.68
C CYS A 363 1.08 -1.84 32.10
N ARG A 364 0.59 -2.62 33.07
CA ARG A 364 1.31 -3.81 33.61
C ARG A 364 1.62 -4.88 32.56
N THR A 365 0.88 -4.93 31.46
CA THR A 365 1.13 -5.84 30.33
C THR A 365 2.47 -5.56 29.64
N TYR A 366 2.98 -4.33 29.72
CA TYR A 366 4.27 -3.95 29.14
C TYR A 366 5.45 -4.24 30.09
N ASP A 367 5.19 -4.31 31.40
CA ASP A 367 6.22 -4.58 32.42
C ASP A 367 6.74 -6.02 32.37
N THR A 368 5.86 -6.97 32.03
CA THR A 368 6.16 -8.40 32.04
C THR A 368 7.00 -8.87 30.85
N ILE A 369 6.90 -8.20 29.69
CA ILE A 369 7.72 -8.51 28.50
C ILE A 369 9.20 -8.26 28.81
N SER A 370 9.48 -7.15 29.51
CA SER A 370 10.82 -6.71 29.91
C SER A 370 11.58 -7.67 30.83
N ARG A 371 10.87 -8.55 31.55
CA ARG A 371 11.46 -9.40 32.59
C ARG A 371 11.84 -10.80 32.10
N ARG A 372 11.54 -11.17 30.85
CA ARG A 372 11.99 -12.45 30.29
C ARG A 372 13.49 -12.38 30.03
N ARG A 373 14.29 -12.70 31.06
CA ARG A 373 15.72 -12.97 30.88
C ARG A 373 15.86 -14.13 29.88
N PRO A 374 16.76 -14.02 28.89
CA PRO A 374 17.14 -15.18 28.12
C PRO A 374 17.61 -16.28 29.08
N PRO A 375 17.08 -17.50 29.00
CA PRO A 375 17.58 -18.62 29.80
C PRO A 375 19.08 -18.78 29.50
N GLY A 376 19.93 -18.57 30.50
CA GLY A 376 21.40 -18.63 30.37
C GLY A 376 22.15 -17.41 30.92
N VAL A 377 21.50 -16.26 31.15
CA VAL A 377 22.15 -15.05 31.69
C VAL A 377 21.83 -14.86 33.18
N ALA A 378 22.16 -15.86 34.00
CA ALA A 378 21.80 -15.89 35.42
C ALA A 378 22.52 -14.81 36.26
N ASN A 379 23.70 -14.33 35.83
CA ASN A 379 24.62 -13.60 36.69
C ASN A 379 24.66 -12.08 36.51
N VAL A 380 23.79 -11.48 35.68
CA VAL A 380 23.72 -10.01 35.60
C VAL A 380 22.82 -9.50 36.73
N PRO A 381 23.30 -8.61 37.63
CA PRO A 381 22.47 -8.00 38.66
C PRO A 381 21.24 -7.37 38.02
N ALA A 382 20.06 -7.61 38.58
CA ALA A 382 18.85 -6.96 38.11
C ALA A 382 18.96 -5.46 38.42
N VAL A 383 19.46 -4.68 37.46
CA VAL A 383 19.27 -3.22 37.49
C VAL A 383 17.77 -3.02 37.39
N SER A 384 17.14 -2.60 38.49
CA SER A 384 15.72 -2.29 38.48
C SER A 384 15.50 -1.17 37.46
N PRO A 385 14.61 -1.34 36.47
CA PRO A 385 14.31 -0.27 35.55
C PRO A 385 13.86 0.97 36.34
N PRO A 386 14.17 2.19 35.87
CA PRO A 386 13.69 3.40 36.51
C PRO A 386 12.17 3.34 36.64
N ALA A 387 11.64 3.83 37.77
CA ALA A 387 10.20 3.83 38.01
C ALA A 387 9.48 4.55 36.86
N PRO A 388 8.35 4.01 36.37
CA PRO A 388 7.68 4.59 35.23
C PRO A 388 7.19 6.00 35.57
N GLU A 389 7.57 6.98 34.76
CA GLU A 389 7.20 8.38 34.96
C GLU A 389 5.97 8.72 34.11
N PRO A 390 4.88 9.25 34.70
CA PRO A 390 3.70 9.67 33.95
C PRO A 390 4.07 10.70 32.87
N VAL A 391 3.55 10.49 31.66
CA VAL A 391 3.74 11.46 30.57
C VAL A 391 3.06 12.78 30.93
N GLN A 392 3.83 13.86 31.04
CA GLN A 392 3.30 15.21 31.19
C GLN A 392 2.75 15.70 29.84
N ILE A 393 1.45 16.01 29.79
CA ILE A 393 0.78 16.51 28.59
C ILE A 393 0.64 18.03 28.71
N PRO A 394 1.35 18.84 27.89
CA PRO A 394 1.18 20.28 27.92
C PRO A 394 -0.27 20.66 27.62
N PRO A 395 -0.95 21.44 28.49
CA PRO A 395 -2.37 21.80 28.30
C PRO A 395 -2.65 22.49 26.96
N GLN A 396 -1.73 23.33 26.50
CA GLN A 396 -1.81 24.03 25.22
C GLN A 396 -1.80 23.06 24.03
N LEU A 397 -0.95 22.03 24.07
CA LEU A 397 -0.89 21.00 23.03
C LEU A 397 -2.19 20.17 23.00
N ALA A 398 -2.68 19.77 24.18
CA ALA A 398 -3.94 19.02 24.28
C ALA A 398 -5.14 19.84 23.77
N ALA A 399 -5.21 21.13 24.12
CA ALA A 399 -6.24 22.05 23.64
C ALA A 399 -6.18 22.24 22.12
N LYS A 400 -4.98 22.43 21.56
CA LYS A 400 -4.76 22.55 20.11
C LYS A 400 -5.21 21.30 19.35
N ILE A 401 -4.80 20.12 19.81
CA ILE A 401 -5.21 18.86 19.14
C ILE A 401 -6.71 18.66 19.30
N ARG A 402 -7.27 18.92 20.47
CA ARG A 402 -8.72 18.82 20.71
C ARG A 402 -9.52 19.72 19.78
N SER A 403 -9.13 21.00 19.63
CA SER A 403 -9.86 21.92 18.74
C SER A 403 -9.84 21.44 17.29
N VAL A 404 -8.70 20.92 16.83
CA VAL A 404 -8.55 20.37 15.47
C VAL A 404 -9.37 19.10 15.28
N VAL A 405 -9.33 18.16 16.23
CA VAL A 405 -9.99 16.85 16.11
C VAL A 405 -11.51 16.94 16.24
N GLN A 406 -12.01 17.80 17.13
CA GLN A 406 -13.44 18.00 17.32
C GLN A 406 -14.05 19.00 16.33
N GLY A 407 -13.23 19.88 15.75
CA GLY A 407 -13.65 20.85 14.75
C GLY A 407 -13.96 20.23 13.38
N ASP A 408 -14.49 21.07 12.50
CA ASP A 408 -14.90 20.77 11.12
C ASP A 408 -13.97 21.38 10.08
N SER A 409 -12.84 21.95 10.50
CA SER A 409 -11.88 22.61 9.62
C SER A 409 -11.43 21.69 8.48
N PRO A 410 -11.17 22.21 7.28
CA PRO A 410 -10.70 21.38 6.18
C PRO A 410 -9.41 20.63 6.56
N VAL A 411 -9.31 19.36 6.14
CA VAL A 411 -8.13 18.51 6.38
C VAL A 411 -7.39 18.33 5.08
N ILE A 412 -6.11 18.67 5.09
CA ILE A 412 -5.20 18.31 4.00
C ILE A 412 -4.71 16.87 4.24
N ARG A 413 -5.22 15.92 3.45
CA ARG A 413 -4.85 14.50 3.57
C ARG A 413 -3.72 14.18 2.60
N ILE A 414 -2.49 14.49 3.01
CA ILE A 414 -1.28 14.29 2.18
C ILE A 414 -1.14 12.85 1.69
N PHE A 415 -1.57 11.88 2.49
CA PHE A 415 -1.52 10.46 2.13
C PHE A 415 -2.50 10.06 1.03
N ASP A 416 -3.61 10.78 0.83
CA ASP A 416 -4.52 10.54 -0.30
C ASP A 416 -3.89 11.11 -1.58
N MET A 417 -3.30 12.31 -1.51
CA MET A 417 -2.52 12.89 -2.62
C MET A 417 -1.35 11.98 -3.02
N LEU A 418 -0.64 11.39 -2.05
CA LEU A 418 0.41 10.39 -2.31
C LEU A 418 -0.17 9.15 -3.00
N GLY A 419 -1.35 8.68 -2.57
CA GLY A 419 -2.03 7.55 -3.20
C GLY A 419 -2.28 7.78 -4.69
N ASN A 420 -2.78 8.95 -5.06
CA ASN A 420 -2.99 9.33 -6.47
C ASN A 420 -1.66 9.44 -7.24
N LEU A 421 -0.61 10.01 -6.61
CA LEU A 421 0.72 10.12 -7.22
C LEU A 421 1.36 8.75 -7.48
N VAL A 422 1.29 7.84 -6.51
CA VAL A 422 1.81 6.46 -6.65
C VAL A 422 1.03 5.71 -7.73
N ALA A 423 -0.30 5.80 -7.74
CA ALA A 423 -1.11 5.17 -8.77
C ALA A 423 -0.74 5.68 -10.17
N TYR A 424 -0.59 7.00 -10.33
CA TYR A 424 -0.15 7.60 -11.60
C TYR A 424 1.23 7.09 -12.03
N ALA A 425 2.21 7.04 -11.12
CA ALA A 425 3.54 6.50 -11.43
C ALA A 425 3.51 5.01 -11.78
N GLN A 426 2.74 4.22 -11.05
CA GLN A 426 2.53 2.79 -11.27
C GLN A 426 1.91 2.48 -12.65
N ALA A 427 1.15 3.39 -13.24
CA ALA A 427 0.54 3.19 -14.56
C ALA A 427 1.58 3.12 -15.69
N PHE A 428 2.79 3.67 -15.48
CA PHE A 428 3.91 3.57 -16.42
C PHE A 428 4.64 2.22 -16.31
N GLU A 429 4.39 1.43 -15.27
CA GLU A 429 4.95 0.10 -15.08
C GLU A 429 3.97 -0.99 -15.51
N ARG A 430 4.47 -1.97 -16.28
CA ARG A 430 3.68 -3.12 -16.76
C ARG A 430 3.95 -4.39 -15.98
N ASN A 431 5.14 -4.52 -15.41
CA ASN A 431 5.47 -5.65 -14.56
C ASN A 431 4.81 -5.45 -13.19
N GLU A 432 3.82 -6.28 -12.87
CA GLU A 432 3.02 -6.14 -11.63
C GLU A 432 3.88 -6.26 -10.34
N VAL A 433 4.97 -7.03 -10.37
CA VAL A 433 5.91 -7.11 -9.24
C VAL A 433 6.58 -5.76 -9.04
N TYR A 434 7.13 -5.17 -10.10
CA TYR A 434 7.80 -3.85 -10.01
C TYR A 434 6.82 -2.75 -9.66
N LYS A 435 5.60 -2.82 -10.19
CA LYS A 435 4.51 -1.91 -9.86
C LYS A 435 4.16 -1.95 -8.38
N ALA A 436 3.95 -3.14 -7.82
CA ALA A 436 3.69 -3.32 -6.39
C ALA A 436 4.84 -2.79 -5.53
N GLU A 437 6.08 -2.99 -5.99
CA GLU A 437 7.25 -2.48 -5.30
C GLU A 437 7.36 -0.97 -5.33
N MET A 438 6.83 -0.24 -6.32
CA MET A 438 6.84 1.23 -6.34
C MET A 438 6.16 1.84 -5.10
N LEU A 439 5.23 1.13 -4.46
CA LEU A 439 4.56 1.59 -3.23
C LEU A 439 5.59 1.81 -2.12
N PRO A 440 5.76 3.05 -1.63
CA PRO A 440 6.62 3.30 -0.48
C PRO A 440 5.98 2.69 0.78
N LYS A 441 6.81 2.08 1.62
CA LYS A 441 6.39 1.49 2.89
C LYS A 441 6.57 2.53 3.99
N TYR A 442 5.56 2.68 4.85
CA TYR A 442 5.60 3.64 5.96
C TYR A 442 6.87 3.46 6.81
N GLY A 443 7.60 4.54 7.05
CA GLY A 443 8.78 4.56 7.94
C GLY A 443 9.98 3.68 7.51
N ARG A 444 9.88 2.88 6.45
CA ARG A 444 11.00 2.02 5.98
C ARG A 444 12.06 2.77 5.18
N THR A 445 11.79 4.01 4.85
CA THR A 445 12.68 4.88 4.08
C THR A 445 13.98 5.14 4.79
N GLU A 446 13.90 5.48 6.07
CA GLU A 446 15.09 5.69 6.92
C GLU A 446 15.79 4.37 7.23
N GLU A 447 15.06 3.26 7.15
CA GLU A 447 15.62 1.92 7.21
C GLU A 447 16.48 1.59 5.98
N SER A 448 16.12 2.11 4.80
CA SER A 448 16.97 2.03 3.61
C SER A 448 18.26 2.83 3.76
N ASP A 449 18.26 3.96 4.47
CA ASP A 449 19.49 4.69 4.83
C ASP A 449 20.33 3.92 5.87
N SER A 450 19.67 3.16 6.76
CA SER A 450 20.35 2.23 7.67
C SER A 450 21.01 1.02 6.96
N ARG A 451 20.82 0.85 5.64
CA ARG A 451 21.64 -0.08 4.81
C ARG A 451 23.12 0.28 4.77
N ARG A 452 23.53 1.43 5.36
CA ARG A 452 24.94 1.70 5.69
C ARG A 452 25.55 0.68 6.66
N TYR A 453 24.74 -0.08 7.40
CA TYR A 453 25.23 -1.26 8.08
C TYR A 453 25.10 -2.46 7.13
N PRO A 454 26.23 -3.06 6.67
CA PRO A 454 26.20 -4.33 6.00
C PRO A 454 25.67 -5.35 7.01
N TYR A 455 24.36 -5.56 6.98
CA TYR A 455 23.77 -6.70 7.65
C TYR A 455 24.47 -7.91 7.02
N TYR A 456 25.31 -8.58 7.82
CA TYR A 456 26.03 -9.78 7.42
C TYR A 456 25.05 -10.65 6.65
N GLY A 457 25.34 -10.82 5.36
CA GLY A 457 24.44 -11.48 4.43
C GLY A 457 23.93 -12.75 5.09
N HIS A 458 22.60 -12.89 5.16
CA HIS A 458 22.05 -14.19 5.49
C HIS A 458 22.65 -15.18 4.47
N PRO A 459 23.35 -16.22 4.93
CA PRO A 459 24.10 -17.12 4.05
C PRO A 459 23.22 -17.96 3.14
N ASP A 460 21.89 -17.82 3.21
CA ASP A 460 20.94 -18.63 2.48
C ASP A 460 20.67 -18.14 1.04
N GLY A 461 21.17 -16.96 0.63
CA GLY A 461 21.13 -16.48 -0.77
C GLY A 461 19.75 -16.36 -1.39
N SER A 462 18.66 -16.56 -0.63
CA SER A 462 17.36 -16.95 -1.17
C SER A 462 16.42 -15.76 -1.48
N SER A 463 16.62 -14.59 -0.85
CA SER A 463 15.67 -13.45 -0.96
C SER A 463 16.14 -12.26 -1.81
N ILE A 464 17.32 -12.34 -2.43
CA ILE A 464 17.87 -11.21 -3.20
C ILE A 464 17.30 -11.19 -4.64
N ASN A 465 16.64 -12.23 -5.12
CA ASN A 465 16.30 -12.35 -6.55
C ASN A 465 14.99 -11.69 -6.99
N GLU A 466 14.12 -11.23 -6.08
CA GLU A 466 12.79 -10.74 -6.48
C GLU A 466 12.62 -9.21 -6.45
N ARG A 467 13.62 -8.47 -5.97
CA ARG A 467 13.50 -7.00 -5.90
C ARG A 467 13.65 -6.35 -7.26
N SER A 468 12.80 -5.37 -7.53
CA SER A 468 12.84 -4.48 -8.69
C SER A 468 14.22 -3.85 -8.85
N PHE A 469 14.70 -3.83 -10.09
CA PHE A 469 15.92 -3.15 -10.48
C PHE A 469 15.91 -1.66 -10.08
N PHE A 470 14.72 -1.04 -10.02
CA PHE A 470 14.58 0.38 -9.73
C PHE A 470 14.73 0.76 -8.25
N LYS A 471 14.63 -0.21 -7.32
CA LYS A 471 14.74 0.01 -5.86
C LYS A 471 16.00 -0.58 -5.23
N ARG A 472 16.89 -1.14 -6.04
CA ARG A 472 18.02 -1.92 -5.56
C ARG A 472 19.28 -1.07 -5.46
N ALA A 473 19.45 -0.39 -4.32
CA ALA A 473 20.77 0.03 -3.89
C ALA A 473 21.63 -1.24 -3.67
N ARG A 474 22.80 -1.33 -4.31
CA ARG A 474 23.71 -2.48 -4.18
C ARG A 474 24.00 -2.78 -2.70
N ASN A 475 24.04 -4.07 -2.37
CA ASN A 475 24.65 -4.59 -1.13
C ASN A 475 26.13 -4.96 -1.33
N TYR A 476 26.79 -4.48 -2.39
CA TYR A 476 28.20 -4.81 -2.59
C TYR A 476 29.05 -4.02 -1.60
N GLN A 477 29.95 -4.76 -0.94
CA GLN A 477 30.83 -4.39 0.17
C GLN A 477 31.80 -3.23 -0.11
N SER A 478 31.61 -2.45 -1.18
CA SER A 478 32.36 -1.22 -1.40
C SER A 478 31.54 -0.06 -0.83
N PRO A 479 31.95 0.51 0.32
CA PRO A 479 31.28 1.65 0.93
C PRO A 479 31.21 2.90 0.03
N ASP A 480 31.91 2.90 -1.12
CA ASP A 480 32.05 4.06 -2.00
C ASP A 480 31.17 4.01 -3.27
N VAL A 481 30.47 2.91 -3.56
CA VAL A 481 29.65 2.79 -4.79
C VAL A 481 28.16 2.81 -4.46
N HIS A 482 27.61 4.02 -4.36
CA HIS A 482 26.17 4.23 -4.26
C HIS A 482 25.52 4.01 -5.63
N VAL A 483 24.81 2.89 -5.82
CA VAL A 483 23.92 2.75 -6.97
C VAL A 483 22.72 3.65 -6.76
N GLU A 484 22.53 4.61 -7.67
CA GLU A 484 21.39 5.52 -7.62
C GLU A 484 20.06 4.75 -7.78
N ILE A 485 19.14 5.00 -6.85
CA ILE A 485 17.73 4.57 -6.96
C ILE A 485 17.09 5.34 -8.11
N HIS A 486 16.12 4.74 -8.82
CA HIS A 486 15.54 5.38 -10.00
C HIS A 486 14.92 6.70 -9.58
N PRO A 487 15.10 7.80 -10.34
CA PRO A 487 14.69 9.11 -9.87
C PRO A 487 13.21 9.20 -9.47
N VAL A 488 12.31 8.48 -10.14
CA VAL A 488 10.89 8.42 -9.78
C VAL A 488 10.70 7.71 -8.43
N GLU A 489 11.28 6.53 -8.25
CA GLU A 489 11.19 5.71 -7.04
C GLU A 489 11.77 6.46 -5.84
N TYR A 490 12.93 7.09 -6.01
CA TYR A 490 13.53 7.92 -4.98
C TYR A 490 12.62 9.09 -4.60
N ARG A 491 12.03 9.80 -5.56
CA ARG A 491 11.15 10.95 -5.27
C ARG A 491 9.80 10.52 -4.69
N LEU A 492 9.25 9.37 -5.09
CA LEU A 492 8.07 8.77 -4.43
C LEU A 492 8.37 8.39 -2.99
N GLU A 493 9.57 7.86 -2.77
CA GLU A 493 10.06 7.48 -1.46
C GLU A 493 10.21 8.72 -0.53
N GLN A 494 10.80 9.81 -1.03
CA GLN A 494 10.85 11.11 -0.33
C GLN A 494 9.46 11.73 -0.13
N ALA A 495 8.56 11.65 -1.11
CA ALA A 495 7.18 12.13 -0.96
C ALA A 495 6.43 11.36 0.14
N SER A 496 6.71 10.05 0.29
CA SER A 496 6.18 9.25 1.39
C SER A 496 6.71 9.74 2.74
N MET A 497 8.01 10.03 2.86
CA MET A 497 8.58 10.56 4.10
C MET A 497 7.93 11.90 4.48
N ALA A 498 7.79 12.80 3.52
CA ALA A 498 7.09 14.07 3.72
C ALA A 498 5.64 13.84 4.19
N THR A 499 4.96 12.84 3.64
CA THR A 499 3.62 12.43 4.06
C THR A 499 3.60 11.91 5.49
N ASP A 500 4.57 11.08 5.87
CA ASP A 500 4.68 10.49 7.20
C ASP A 500 4.99 11.56 8.26
N ARG A 501 5.79 12.58 7.90
CA ARG A 501 6.11 13.77 8.71
C ARG A 501 5.03 14.87 8.65
N SER A 502 3.98 14.66 7.86
CA SER A 502 2.94 15.64 7.53
C SER A 502 3.49 17.01 7.05
N GLN A 503 4.54 16.98 6.23
CA GLN A 503 5.20 18.15 5.64
C GLN A 503 4.67 18.39 4.21
N LEU A 504 3.70 19.30 4.08
CA LEU A 504 3.03 19.59 2.80
C LEU A 504 3.98 20.20 1.76
N THR A 505 4.86 21.09 2.18
CA THR A 505 5.83 21.79 1.30
C THR A 505 6.79 20.80 0.64
N ASP A 506 7.39 19.92 1.43
CA ASP A 506 8.29 18.87 0.95
C ASP A 506 7.56 17.87 0.05
N PHE A 507 6.34 17.48 0.43
CA PHE A 507 5.51 16.63 -0.42
C PHE A 507 5.26 17.27 -1.79
N ARG A 508 4.87 18.56 -1.83
CA ARG A 508 4.66 19.29 -3.10
C ARG A 508 5.92 19.34 -3.96
N LYS A 509 7.09 19.58 -3.34
CA LYS A 509 8.40 19.59 -4.01
C LYS A 509 8.69 18.24 -4.67
N HIS A 510 8.55 17.14 -3.94
CA HIS A 510 8.82 15.81 -4.46
C HIS A 510 7.76 15.34 -5.47
N ARG A 511 6.48 15.65 -5.24
CA ARG A 511 5.40 15.42 -6.21
C ARG A 511 5.68 16.10 -7.55
N LYS A 512 6.07 17.38 -7.53
CA LYS A 512 6.44 18.12 -8.75
C LYS A 512 7.61 17.46 -9.49
N ALA A 513 8.60 16.94 -8.77
CA ALA A 513 9.74 16.24 -9.37
C ALA A 513 9.32 14.94 -10.05
N VAL A 514 8.47 14.12 -9.41
CA VAL A 514 7.91 12.89 -10.02
C VAL A 514 7.14 13.23 -11.29
N ILE A 515 6.22 14.21 -11.22
CA ILE A 515 5.39 14.60 -12.36
C ILE A 515 6.26 15.09 -13.51
N LYS A 516 7.28 15.93 -13.24
CA LYS A 516 8.19 16.43 -14.28
C LYS A 516 8.87 15.31 -15.07
N GLN A 517 9.25 14.23 -14.41
CA GLN A 517 9.87 13.07 -15.06
C GLN A 517 8.86 12.27 -15.88
N LEU A 518 7.71 11.94 -15.27
CA LEU A 518 6.67 11.17 -15.93
C LEU A 518 6.01 11.92 -17.09
N ASP A 519 5.97 13.25 -17.05
CA ASP A 519 5.38 14.08 -18.09
C ASP A 519 6.15 14.02 -19.42
N GLN A 520 7.48 13.86 -19.36
CA GLN A 520 8.30 13.66 -20.55
C GLN A 520 7.95 12.34 -21.23
N GLN A 521 7.85 11.27 -20.44
CA GLN A 521 7.43 9.95 -20.92
C GLN A 521 5.98 9.97 -21.44
N TYR A 522 5.06 10.62 -20.72
CA TYR A 522 3.67 10.81 -21.17
C TYR A 522 3.60 11.52 -22.52
N GLY A 523 4.38 12.58 -22.72
CA GLY A 523 4.44 13.30 -24.00
C GLY A 523 4.86 12.40 -25.17
N ARG A 524 5.87 11.54 -24.96
CA ARG A 524 6.31 10.54 -25.94
C ARG A 524 5.21 9.53 -26.26
N ILE A 525 4.56 8.98 -25.23
CA ILE A 525 3.47 8.01 -25.37
C ILE A 525 2.29 8.62 -26.11
N SER A 526 1.82 9.80 -25.68
CA SER A 526 0.68 10.50 -26.27
C SER A 526 0.91 10.81 -27.75
N THR A 527 2.12 11.28 -28.09
CA THR A 527 2.51 11.54 -29.49
C THR A 527 2.49 10.26 -30.34
N ALA A 528 3.05 9.17 -29.81
CA ALA A 528 3.07 7.88 -30.51
C ALA A 528 1.66 7.27 -30.65
N ALA A 529 0.82 7.39 -29.62
CA ALA A 529 -0.58 6.96 -29.64
C ALA A 529 -1.37 7.69 -30.73
N MET A 530 -1.26 9.03 -30.80
CA MET A 530 -1.91 9.82 -31.86
C MET A 530 -1.43 9.41 -33.26
N ALA A 531 -0.11 9.25 -33.44
CA ALA A 531 0.45 8.81 -34.72
C ALA A 531 -0.05 7.41 -35.13
N MET A 532 -0.18 6.49 -34.18
CA MET A 532 -0.75 5.16 -34.40
C MET A 532 -2.24 5.22 -34.73
N ALA A 533 -3.02 6.01 -34.00
CA ALA A 533 -4.44 6.18 -34.26
C ALA A 533 -4.70 6.74 -35.67
N ASP A 534 -3.93 7.74 -36.08
CA ASP A 534 -4.00 8.31 -37.44
C ASP A 534 -3.65 7.27 -38.51
N LEU A 535 -2.60 6.47 -38.28
CA LEU A 535 -2.21 5.40 -39.19
C LEU A 535 -3.30 4.32 -39.30
N VAL A 536 -3.91 3.92 -38.18
CA VAL A 536 -5.02 2.95 -38.15
C VAL A 536 -6.24 3.51 -38.88
N LYS A 537 -6.59 4.79 -38.69
CA LYS A 537 -7.73 5.44 -39.37
C LYS A 537 -7.61 5.45 -40.90
N LEU A 538 -6.39 5.44 -41.44
CA LEU A 538 -6.16 5.35 -42.88
C LEU A 538 -6.55 3.97 -43.45
N GLU A 539 -6.33 2.91 -42.68
CA GLU A 539 -6.55 1.52 -43.10
C GLU A 539 -7.81 0.88 -42.50
N LYS A 540 -8.46 1.52 -41.53
CA LYS A 540 -9.76 1.14 -40.95
C LYS A 540 -10.93 1.65 -41.81
N ARG A 541 -10.79 1.54 -43.13
CA ARG A 541 -11.81 1.95 -44.11
C ARG A 541 -12.27 0.74 -44.92
N LYS A 542 -13.36 0.88 -45.67
CA LYS A 542 -13.79 -0.16 -46.60
C LYS A 542 -12.63 -0.51 -47.53
N ARG A 543 -12.25 -1.79 -47.56
CA ARG A 543 -11.12 -2.35 -48.34
C ARG A 543 -9.70 -2.06 -47.80
N GLY A 544 -9.56 -1.35 -46.68
CA GLY A 544 -8.27 -1.20 -46.00
C GLY A 544 -7.91 -2.41 -45.15
N LEU A 545 -6.67 -2.46 -44.65
CA LEU A 545 -6.14 -3.60 -43.89
C LEU A 545 -6.99 -3.95 -42.65
N PHE A 546 -7.55 -2.94 -41.98
CA PHE A 546 -8.37 -3.10 -40.79
C PHE A 546 -9.87 -2.92 -41.05
N GLY A 547 -10.26 -2.83 -42.33
CA GLY A 547 -11.65 -2.60 -42.72
C GLY A 547 -12.56 -3.76 -42.34
N VAL A 548 -13.72 -3.43 -41.78
CA VAL A 548 -14.76 -4.41 -41.45
C VAL A 548 -15.44 -4.87 -42.73
N THR A 549 -15.36 -6.16 -43.04
CA THR A 549 -16.03 -6.78 -44.18
C THR A 549 -17.24 -7.58 -43.73
N LYS A 550 -18.38 -7.44 -44.42
CA LYS A 550 -19.61 -8.21 -44.11
C LYS A 550 -19.43 -9.71 -44.27
N SER A 551 -18.49 -10.14 -45.11
CA SER A 551 -18.24 -11.54 -45.44
C SER A 551 -17.29 -12.24 -44.48
N GLY A 552 -16.68 -11.53 -43.52
CA GLY A 552 -15.56 -12.04 -42.71
C GLY A 552 -14.30 -12.38 -43.53
N ARG A 553 -14.35 -12.25 -44.86
CA ARG A 553 -13.22 -12.50 -45.76
C ARG A 553 -12.35 -11.25 -45.85
N PRO A 554 -11.01 -11.40 -45.88
CA PRO A 554 -10.12 -10.26 -46.06
C PRO A 554 -10.43 -9.56 -47.40
N PRO A 555 -10.32 -8.23 -47.46
CA PRO A 555 -10.67 -7.47 -48.65
C PRO A 555 -9.84 -7.92 -49.87
N HIS A 556 -10.54 -8.30 -50.95
CA HIS A 556 -10.01 -8.94 -52.17
C HIS A 556 -9.01 -8.11 -53.01
N ARG A 557 -8.46 -6.99 -52.51
CA ARG A 557 -7.40 -6.24 -53.20
C ARG A 557 -6.10 -6.30 -52.40
N PHE A 558 -5.48 -7.48 -52.41
CA PHE A 558 -4.08 -7.61 -52.06
C PHE A 558 -3.25 -6.98 -53.20
N THR A 559 -3.06 -5.67 -53.12
CA THR A 559 -2.06 -5.00 -53.97
C THR A 559 -0.69 -5.57 -53.68
N TYR A 560 0.21 -5.59 -54.67
CA TYR A 560 1.62 -5.98 -54.53
C TYR A 560 2.39 -5.29 -53.38
N ASP A 561 1.80 -4.27 -52.74
CA ASP A 561 2.40 -3.48 -51.65
C ASP A 561 1.89 -3.88 -50.23
N LEU A 562 1.12 -4.97 -50.09
CA LEU A 562 0.64 -5.45 -48.79
C LEU A 562 1.78 -5.78 -47.79
N PRO A 563 2.79 -6.61 -48.13
CA PRO A 563 3.90 -6.88 -47.20
C PRO A 563 4.58 -5.62 -46.70
N ARG A 564 4.78 -4.65 -47.60
CA ARG A 564 5.35 -3.36 -47.23
C ARG A 564 4.45 -2.60 -46.26
N THR A 565 3.14 -2.62 -46.51
CA THR A 565 2.15 -1.97 -45.63
C THR A 565 2.19 -2.60 -44.24
N MET A 566 2.14 -3.93 -44.14
CA MET A 566 2.25 -4.67 -42.87
C MET A 566 3.56 -4.35 -42.14
N ALA A 567 4.69 -4.35 -42.85
CA ALA A 567 5.98 -3.96 -42.29
C ALA A 567 5.97 -2.52 -41.74
N CYS A 568 5.36 -1.56 -42.44
CA CYS A 568 5.19 -0.20 -41.93
C CYS A 568 4.38 -0.15 -40.63
N PHE A 569 3.31 -0.96 -40.51
CA PHE A 569 2.53 -1.07 -39.28
C PHE A 569 3.34 -1.67 -38.13
N VAL A 570 4.10 -2.74 -38.37
CA VAL A 570 4.97 -3.33 -37.34
C VAL A 570 6.02 -2.33 -36.86
N VAL A 571 6.66 -1.59 -37.76
CA VAL A 571 7.63 -0.56 -37.38
C VAL A 571 6.99 0.55 -36.56
N ALA A 572 5.80 1.03 -36.95
CA ALA A 572 5.09 2.06 -36.21
C ALA A 572 4.66 1.55 -34.81
N LEU A 573 4.17 0.31 -34.74
CA LEU A 573 3.77 -0.35 -33.49
C LEU A 573 4.97 -0.54 -32.55
N LYS A 574 6.15 -0.93 -33.06
CA LYS A 574 7.39 -1.01 -32.29
C LYS A 574 7.84 0.35 -31.76
N LYS A 575 7.68 1.43 -32.55
CA LYS A 575 7.94 2.80 -32.07
C LYS A 575 6.96 3.20 -30.97
N TYR A 576 5.69 2.80 -31.07
CA TYR A 576 4.71 3.03 -30.02
C TYR A 576 5.08 2.25 -28.75
N ALA A 577 5.41 0.96 -28.85
CA ALA A 577 5.89 0.17 -27.72
C ALA A 577 7.11 0.79 -27.05
N LYS A 578 8.09 1.24 -27.85
CA LYS A 578 9.30 1.92 -27.38
C LYS A 578 9.01 3.23 -26.63
N SER A 579 7.91 3.93 -26.94
CA SER A 579 7.54 5.15 -26.22
C SER A 579 7.20 4.91 -24.74
N PHE A 580 6.85 3.68 -24.36
CA PHE A 580 6.61 3.28 -22.97
C PHE A 580 7.89 2.91 -22.22
N GLU A 581 9.04 2.80 -22.88
CA GLU A 581 10.30 2.55 -22.18
C GLU A 581 10.63 3.72 -21.24
N ARG A 582 10.91 3.37 -19.98
CA ARG A 582 11.32 4.34 -18.96
C ARG A 582 12.65 4.97 -19.35
N GLU A 583 12.83 6.21 -18.96
CA GLU A 583 14.14 6.87 -19.03
C GLU A 583 15.02 6.30 -17.93
N LEU A 584 16.22 5.87 -18.29
CA LEU A 584 17.20 5.29 -17.38
C LEU A 584 18.34 6.28 -17.22
N ASN A 585 18.86 6.45 -16.00
CA ASN A 585 20.16 7.10 -15.83
C ASN A 585 21.28 6.12 -16.21
N TYR A 586 22.48 6.64 -16.42
CA TYR A 586 23.63 5.85 -16.86
C TYR A 586 23.91 4.67 -15.92
N ASP A 587 23.84 4.86 -14.60
CA ASP A 587 24.08 3.80 -13.62
C ASP A 587 23.06 2.66 -13.72
N MET A 588 21.80 2.99 -14.02
CA MET A 588 20.77 1.97 -14.28
C MET A 588 20.97 1.24 -15.59
N GLU A 589 21.40 1.93 -16.64
CA GLU A 589 21.75 1.27 -17.89
C GLU A 589 22.90 0.27 -17.67
N VAL A 590 23.92 0.66 -16.88
CA VAL A 590 25.02 -0.23 -16.49
C VAL A 590 24.49 -1.44 -15.71
N GLU A 591 23.64 -1.24 -14.70
CA GLU A 591 23.11 -2.34 -13.88
C GLU A 591 22.19 -3.27 -14.69
N ILE A 592 21.35 -2.72 -15.55
CA ILE A 592 20.52 -3.48 -16.49
C ILE A 592 21.41 -4.26 -17.46
N GLN A 593 22.51 -3.68 -17.92
CA GLN A 593 23.44 -4.38 -18.82
C GLN A 593 24.14 -5.55 -18.10
N LEU A 594 24.60 -5.34 -16.87
CA LEU A 594 25.20 -6.39 -16.03
C LEU A 594 24.22 -7.55 -15.77
N ARG A 595 22.91 -7.27 -15.73
CA ARG A 595 21.86 -8.24 -15.44
C ARG A 595 20.86 -8.40 -16.59
N SER A 596 21.35 -8.23 -17.82
CA SER A 596 20.50 -8.12 -19.01
C SER A 596 19.62 -9.34 -19.24
N ARG A 597 20.06 -10.54 -18.84
CA ARG A 597 19.25 -11.77 -18.90
C ARG A 597 18.01 -11.68 -18.02
N GLU A 598 18.17 -11.25 -16.77
CA GLU A 598 17.06 -11.13 -15.84
C GLU A 598 16.10 -10.02 -16.24
N TRP A 599 16.64 -8.87 -16.66
CA TRP A 599 15.85 -7.77 -17.20
C TRP A 599 15.01 -8.21 -18.42
N LYS A 600 15.65 -8.86 -19.40
CA LYS A 600 14.96 -9.41 -20.57
C LYS A 600 13.92 -10.43 -20.14
N HIS A 601 14.22 -11.31 -19.19
CA HIS A 601 13.26 -12.29 -18.70
C HIS A 601 12.02 -11.62 -18.08
N ALA A 602 12.21 -10.59 -17.25
CA ALA A 602 11.14 -9.88 -16.56
C ALA A 602 10.11 -9.20 -17.49
N TYR A 603 10.53 -8.77 -18.68
CA TYR A 603 9.64 -8.12 -19.66
C TYR A 603 9.27 -9.00 -20.86
N SER A 604 10.14 -9.94 -21.28
CA SER A 604 9.90 -10.76 -22.49
C SER A 604 8.65 -11.63 -22.41
N MET A 605 8.23 -11.99 -21.19
CA MET A 605 7.04 -12.80 -20.95
C MET A 605 5.75 -11.98 -20.87
N LEU A 606 5.82 -10.65 -20.92
CA LEU A 606 4.62 -9.82 -20.89
C LEU A 606 3.86 -9.91 -22.23
N PRO A 607 2.52 -9.72 -22.23
CA PRO A 607 1.68 -9.90 -23.41
C PRO A 607 2.16 -9.11 -24.64
N ARG A 608 2.55 -7.84 -24.45
CA ARG A 608 3.04 -6.97 -25.53
C ARG A 608 4.26 -7.55 -26.24
N GLU A 609 5.28 -7.96 -25.49
CA GLU A 609 6.52 -8.51 -26.02
C GLU A 609 6.30 -9.84 -26.73
N GLN A 610 5.39 -10.68 -26.23
CA GLN A 610 4.99 -11.91 -26.91
C GLN A 610 4.29 -11.61 -28.24
N LEU A 611 3.35 -10.66 -28.26
CA LEU A 611 2.61 -10.28 -29.46
C LEU A 611 3.52 -9.62 -30.50
N LEU A 612 4.47 -8.76 -30.09
CA LEU A 612 5.45 -8.16 -30.99
C LEU A 612 6.39 -9.21 -31.60
N ARG A 613 6.87 -10.17 -30.82
CA ARG A 613 7.67 -11.30 -31.33
C ARG A 613 6.87 -12.17 -32.31
N LYS A 614 5.59 -12.40 -32.01
CA LYS A 614 4.69 -13.13 -32.92
C LYS A 614 4.52 -12.38 -34.25
N LEU A 615 4.36 -11.05 -34.21
CA LEU A 615 4.31 -10.23 -35.43
C LEU A 615 5.60 -10.32 -36.23
N ASP A 616 6.78 -10.32 -35.58
CA ASP A 616 8.06 -10.51 -36.26
C ASP A 616 8.15 -11.87 -36.94
N SER A 617 7.76 -12.95 -36.24
CA SER A 617 7.73 -14.30 -36.80
C SER A 617 6.77 -14.43 -38.00
N LEU A 618 5.61 -13.76 -37.96
CA LEU A 618 4.68 -13.69 -39.10
C LEU A 618 5.31 -12.94 -40.29
N MET A 619 6.11 -11.91 -40.04
CA MET A 619 6.81 -11.17 -41.11
C MET A 619 7.97 -11.99 -41.71
N GLU A 620 8.67 -12.80 -40.92
CA GLU A 620 9.79 -13.63 -41.36
C GLU A 620 9.34 -14.89 -42.13
N SER A 621 8.27 -15.55 -41.66
CA SER A 621 7.68 -16.72 -42.34
C SER A 621 7.08 -16.38 -43.71
N GLY A 622 6.73 -15.11 -43.92
CA GLY A 622 6.17 -14.53 -45.15
C GLY A 622 7.11 -14.30 -46.32
N THR A 623 8.37 -14.71 -46.21
CA THR A 623 9.42 -14.34 -47.18
C THR A 623 9.29 -15.05 -48.53
N THR A 624 8.55 -16.16 -48.62
CA THR A 624 8.25 -16.80 -49.91
C THR A 624 6.86 -16.38 -50.41
N PRO A 625 6.68 -16.12 -51.73
CA PRO A 625 5.39 -15.76 -52.31
C PRO A 625 4.26 -16.76 -52.02
N SER A 626 4.60 -18.01 -51.72
CA SER A 626 3.67 -19.09 -51.39
C SER A 626 3.27 -19.15 -49.90
N ASN A 627 4.07 -18.61 -48.98
CA ASN A 627 3.83 -18.68 -47.53
C ASN A 627 3.55 -17.31 -46.92
N PHE A 628 2.85 -16.44 -47.64
CA PHE A 628 2.49 -15.13 -47.10
C PHE A 628 1.72 -15.27 -45.78
N PRO A 629 2.05 -14.52 -44.71
CA PRO A 629 1.39 -14.66 -43.42
C PRO A 629 -0.11 -14.52 -43.58
N SER A 630 -0.84 -15.34 -42.84
CA SER A 630 -2.29 -15.22 -42.74
C SER A 630 -2.64 -13.79 -42.32
N VAL A 631 -3.13 -12.98 -43.28
CA VAL A 631 -3.55 -11.59 -43.03
C VAL A 631 -4.53 -11.51 -41.85
N PRO A 632 -5.51 -12.42 -41.71
CA PRO A 632 -6.35 -12.49 -40.51
C PRO A 632 -5.57 -12.64 -39.20
N GLU A 633 -4.54 -13.50 -39.18
CA GLU A 633 -3.72 -13.72 -37.99
C GLU A 633 -2.86 -12.49 -37.67
N PHE A 634 -2.27 -11.86 -38.68
CA PHE A 634 -1.55 -10.60 -38.53
C PHE A 634 -2.46 -9.52 -37.95
N VAL A 635 -3.63 -9.30 -38.56
CA VAL A 635 -4.58 -8.27 -38.11
C VAL A 635 -5.02 -8.52 -36.68
N THR A 636 -5.31 -9.77 -36.33
CA THR A 636 -5.71 -10.14 -34.97
C THR A 636 -4.58 -9.88 -33.96
N THR A 637 -3.37 -10.33 -34.27
CA THR A 637 -2.20 -10.14 -33.40
C THR A 637 -1.85 -8.65 -33.25
N PHE A 638 -1.94 -7.88 -34.33
CA PHE A 638 -1.73 -6.44 -34.33
C PHE A 638 -2.75 -5.72 -33.45
N ARG A 639 -4.04 -6.04 -33.58
CA ARG A 639 -5.12 -5.45 -32.76
C ARG A 639 -4.87 -5.70 -31.28
N LEU A 640 -4.57 -6.94 -30.90
CA LEU A 640 -4.28 -7.29 -29.51
C LEU A 640 -3.08 -6.51 -28.94
N ALA A 641 -2.01 -6.35 -29.73
CA ALA A 641 -0.82 -5.60 -29.31
C ALA A 641 -1.12 -4.09 -29.16
N MET A 642 -1.92 -3.55 -30.06
CA MET A 642 -2.38 -2.16 -30.00
C MET A 642 -3.27 -1.95 -28.77
N ASP A 643 -4.26 -2.80 -28.57
CA ASP A 643 -5.22 -2.72 -27.45
C ASP A 643 -4.52 -2.81 -26.09
N ASP A 644 -3.46 -3.62 -25.96
CA ASP A 644 -2.61 -3.66 -24.76
C ASP A 644 -1.96 -2.30 -24.46
N MET A 645 -1.38 -1.66 -25.48
CA MET A 645 -0.73 -0.35 -25.35
C MET A 645 -1.73 0.76 -25.07
N ASP A 646 -2.86 0.79 -25.79
CA ASP A 646 -3.91 1.79 -25.59
C ASP A 646 -4.56 1.64 -24.22
N LYS A 647 -4.76 0.41 -23.72
CA LYS A 647 -5.23 0.19 -22.34
C LYS A 647 -4.29 0.83 -21.32
N GLN A 648 -2.98 0.68 -21.49
CA GLN A 648 -2.01 1.32 -20.59
C GLN A 648 -2.03 2.86 -20.75
N TYR A 649 -2.04 3.38 -21.98
CA TYR A 649 -2.11 4.82 -22.23
C TYR A 649 -3.36 5.47 -21.64
N LEU A 650 -4.54 4.85 -21.83
CA LEU A 650 -5.80 5.33 -21.28
C LEU A 650 -5.81 5.27 -19.75
N GLU A 651 -5.20 4.25 -19.15
CA GLU A 651 -5.04 4.18 -17.69
C GLU A 651 -4.13 5.30 -17.16
N ILE A 652 -3.01 5.59 -17.84
CA ILE A 652 -2.14 6.73 -17.52
C ILE A 652 -2.94 8.04 -17.59
N ARG A 653 -3.74 8.25 -18.65
CA ARG A 653 -4.58 9.46 -18.79
C ARG A 653 -5.65 9.56 -17.72
N ARG A 654 -6.34 8.47 -17.40
CA ARG A 654 -7.35 8.42 -16.34
C ARG A 654 -6.73 8.81 -15.00
N LEU A 655 -5.57 8.26 -14.66
CA LEU A 655 -4.88 8.57 -13.41
C LEU A 655 -4.27 9.97 -13.39
N ARG A 656 -3.82 10.48 -14.54
CA ARG A 656 -3.41 11.89 -14.69
C ARG A 656 -4.55 12.84 -14.34
N LYS A 657 -5.78 12.54 -14.76
CA LYS A 657 -7.00 13.31 -14.42
C LYS A 657 -7.33 13.26 -12.92
N LEU A 658 -7.00 12.15 -12.25
CA LEU A 658 -7.25 11.93 -10.82
C LEU A 658 -6.12 12.42 -9.91
N LEU A 659 -4.97 12.80 -10.48
CA LEU A 659 -3.75 13.09 -9.74
C LEU A 659 -3.92 14.11 -8.61
N PHE A 660 -4.78 15.10 -8.85
CA PHE A 660 -5.06 16.22 -7.93
C PHE A 660 -6.47 16.17 -7.34
N LYS A 661 -7.18 15.04 -7.46
CA LYS A 661 -8.58 14.92 -6.99
C LYS A 661 -8.72 15.19 -5.49
N ASP A 662 -7.71 14.84 -4.70
CA ASP A 662 -7.69 15.01 -3.25
C ASP A 662 -6.90 16.25 -2.80
N ASP A 663 -6.52 17.14 -3.73
CA ASP A 663 -5.95 18.43 -3.38
C ASP A 663 -7.05 19.37 -2.87
N PRO A 664 -6.82 20.10 -1.77
CA PRO A 664 -7.73 21.17 -1.34
C PRO A 664 -7.87 22.26 -2.41
N ASP A 665 -9.01 22.96 -2.39
CA ASP A 665 -9.19 24.15 -3.22
C ASP A 665 -8.06 25.17 -2.96
N GLY A 666 -7.48 25.71 -4.04
CA GLY A 666 -6.36 26.66 -3.97
C GLY A 666 -4.99 26.05 -3.69
N VAL A 667 -4.90 24.75 -3.37
CA VAL A 667 -3.62 24.03 -3.17
C VAL A 667 -3.09 23.41 -4.46
N ALA A 668 -3.97 23.13 -5.42
CA ALA A 668 -3.57 22.63 -6.73
C ALA A 668 -2.56 23.61 -7.39
N PRO A 669 -1.47 23.11 -8.00
CA PRO A 669 -0.45 23.97 -8.58
C PRO A 669 -1.02 24.90 -9.65
N ARG A 670 -0.59 26.17 -9.75
CA ARG A 670 -1.08 27.08 -10.80
C ARG A 670 -0.83 26.63 -12.25
N TRP A 671 0.09 25.71 -12.49
CA TRP A 671 0.33 25.09 -13.81
C TRP A 671 -0.72 24.00 -14.16
N TYR A 672 -1.77 23.89 -13.35
CA TYR A 672 -3.04 23.20 -13.62
C TYR A 672 -3.82 23.95 -14.72
N SER A 673 -3.30 23.93 -15.95
CA SER A 673 -4.02 24.43 -17.12
C SER A 673 -4.77 23.30 -17.82
N ASP A 674 -5.75 23.65 -18.66
CA ASP A 674 -6.45 22.71 -19.53
C ASP A 674 -5.47 21.90 -20.40
N ASP A 675 -4.28 22.46 -20.69
CA ASP A 675 -3.21 21.77 -21.42
C ASP A 675 -2.65 20.55 -20.68
N PHE A 676 -2.69 20.54 -19.35
CA PHE A 676 -2.25 19.39 -18.58
C PHE A 676 -3.22 18.21 -18.73
N PHE A 677 -4.53 18.47 -18.75
CA PHE A 677 -5.57 17.43 -18.84
C PHE A 677 -5.87 17.00 -20.27
N GLN A 678 -5.62 17.88 -21.24
CA GLN A 678 -5.87 17.64 -22.66
C GLN A 678 -7.30 17.09 -22.88
N PRO A 679 -8.35 17.82 -22.45
CA PRO A 679 -9.74 17.33 -22.50
C PRO A 679 -10.23 17.02 -23.92
N TRP A 680 -9.57 17.55 -24.94
CA TRP A 680 -9.87 17.29 -26.36
C TRP A 680 -9.37 15.93 -26.86
N LEU A 681 -8.53 15.22 -26.11
CA LEU A 681 -8.05 13.88 -26.49
C LEU A 681 -9.10 12.82 -26.12
N CYS A 682 -9.35 11.89 -27.04
CA CYS A 682 -10.34 10.82 -26.90
C CYS A 682 -9.92 9.80 -25.83
N ASP A 683 -10.79 9.50 -24.86
CA ASP A 683 -10.57 8.50 -23.79
C ASP A 683 -11.08 7.10 -24.15
N GLU A 684 -11.40 6.84 -25.42
CA GLU A 684 -11.97 5.58 -25.87
C GLU A 684 -10.93 4.73 -26.63
N MET A 685 -11.03 3.41 -26.48
CA MET A 685 -10.25 2.47 -27.27
C MET A 685 -10.71 2.47 -28.74
N ILE A 686 -9.82 2.05 -29.66
CA ILE A 686 -10.18 1.89 -31.06
C ILE A 686 -11.28 0.82 -31.22
N ASN A 687 -12.46 1.25 -31.68
CA ASN A 687 -13.53 0.31 -32.00
C ASN A 687 -13.28 -0.40 -33.34
N TRP A 688 -12.67 -1.59 -33.29
CA TRP A 688 -12.34 -2.40 -34.47
C TRP A 688 -13.54 -2.91 -35.29
N ASN A 689 -14.76 -2.78 -34.79
CA ASN A 689 -15.99 -3.27 -35.43
C ASN A 689 -16.70 -2.22 -36.29
N VAL A 690 -16.17 -1.00 -36.36
CA VAL A 690 -16.72 0.10 -37.15
C VAL A 690 -15.67 0.62 -38.12
N ASN A 691 -16.03 0.82 -39.39
CA ASN A 691 -15.16 1.49 -40.34
C ASN A 691 -15.15 3.01 -40.05
N GLU A 692 -13.99 3.64 -40.17
CA GLU A 692 -13.91 5.10 -40.16
C GLU A 692 -14.69 5.70 -41.34
N PRO A 693 -15.37 6.84 -41.14
CA PRO A 693 -16.04 7.54 -42.22
C PRO A 693 -15.02 7.99 -43.26
N ASP A 694 -15.37 7.85 -44.53
CA ASP A 694 -14.56 8.39 -45.61
C ASP A 694 -14.78 9.90 -45.68
N MET A 695 -13.91 10.64 -45.00
CA MET A 695 -13.92 12.11 -44.96
C MET A 695 -13.27 12.73 -46.19
N SER A 696 -12.94 11.95 -47.23
CA SER A 696 -12.54 12.56 -48.50
C SER A 696 -13.73 13.36 -49.02
N PRO A 697 -13.57 14.67 -49.31
CA PRO A 697 -14.65 15.46 -49.90
C PRO A 697 -15.08 14.69 -51.13
N ALA A 698 -16.37 14.35 -51.23
CA ALA A 698 -16.93 13.49 -52.27
C ALA A 698 -16.37 13.93 -53.62
N SER A 699 -15.28 13.29 -54.01
CA SER A 699 -14.47 13.80 -55.11
C SER A 699 -15.31 13.50 -56.33
N ASP A 700 -15.57 14.55 -57.09
CA ASP A 700 -16.11 14.49 -58.44
C ASP A 700 -15.61 13.19 -59.09
N PRO A 701 -16.48 12.29 -59.59
CA PRO A 701 -16.14 10.92 -60.00
C PRO A 701 -14.94 10.81 -60.98
N ASN A 702 -14.46 11.92 -61.51
CA ASN A 702 -13.30 12.05 -62.38
C ASN A 702 -12.00 12.51 -61.70
N THR A 703 -12.00 12.84 -60.40
CA THR A 703 -10.78 13.27 -59.70
C THR A 703 -10.05 12.03 -59.17
N PRO A 704 -8.79 11.78 -59.57
CA PRO A 704 -8.05 10.64 -59.05
C PRO A 704 -7.85 10.82 -57.54
N VAL A 705 -8.53 9.95 -56.77
CA VAL A 705 -8.31 9.76 -55.33
C VAL A 705 -6.82 9.77 -55.07
N LEU A 706 -6.36 10.60 -54.11
CA LEU A 706 -4.97 10.62 -53.65
C LEU A 706 -4.49 9.19 -53.52
N SER A 707 -3.58 8.79 -54.42
CA SER A 707 -3.21 7.39 -54.50
C SER A 707 -2.66 6.95 -53.14
N PRO A 708 -2.88 5.69 -52.71
CA PRO A 708 -2.24 5.16 -51.51
C PRO A 708 -0.72 5.42 -51.47
N ARG A 709 -0.07 5.55 -52.64
CA ARG A 709 1.32 5.99 -52.78
C ARG A 709 1.58 7.40 -52.25
N GLU A 710 0.70 8.36 -52.49
CA GLU A 710 0.88 9.76 -52.06
C GLU A 710 0.64 9.92 -50.55
N VAL A 711 -0.35 9.20 -50.01
CA VAL A 711 -0.56 9.11 -48.55
C VAL A 711 0.65 8.45 -47.86
N ARG A 712 1.18 7.35 -48.44
CA ARG A 712 2.39 6.68 -47.96
C ARG A 712 3.65 7.53 -48.11
N ARG A 713 3.73 8.38 -49.15
CA ARG A 713 4.83 9.34 -49.36
C ARG A 713 4.82 10.42 -48.27
N ARG A 714 3.64 10.91 -47.88
CA ARG A 714 3.49 11.89 -46.78
C ARG A 714 3.85 11.30 -45.42
N LEU A 715 3.48 10.05 -45.16
CA LEU A 715 3.92 9.30 -43.97
C LEU A 715 5.45 9.15 -43.90
N ARG A 716 6.13 8.86 -45.02
CA ARG A 716 7.61 8.79 -45.06
C ARG A 716 8.29 10.13 -44.84
N ALA A 717 7.65 11.22 -45.24
CA ALA A 717 8.17 12.57 -45.02
C ALA A 717 7.97 13.04 -43.56
N GLY A 718 7.41 12.20 -42.67
CA GLY A 718 7.07 12.59 -41.30
C GLY A 718 6.00 13.68 -41.23
N ARG A 719 5.26 13.94 -42.31
CA ARG A 719 4.21 14.95 -42.37
C ARG A 719 2.86 14.26 -42.35
N LEU A 720 2.28 14.12 -41.17
CA LEU A 720 0.89 13.70 -41.03
C LEU A 720 -0.03 14.81 -41.57
N PRO A 721 -1.16 14.47 -42.22
CA PRO A 721 -2.01 15.44 -42.92
C PRO A 721 -2.82 16.36 -42.00
N TYR A 722 -2.75 16.18 -40.67
CA TYR A 722 -3.41 17.04 -39.69
C TYR A 722 -2.46 17.30 -38.52
N GLY A 723 -1.61 18.30 -38.68
CA GLY A 723 -0.67 18.72 -37.65
C GLY A 723 0.36 19.67 -38.25
N THR A 724 0.15 20.97 -38.06
CA THR A 724 1.26 21.92 -38.02
C THR A 724 2.35 21.31 -37.11
N PRO A 725 3.65 21.37 -37.46
CA PRO A 725 4.66 20.97 -36.51
C PRO A 725 4.42 21.78 -35.24
N LEU A 726 4.05 21.13 -34.14
CA LEU A 726 4.26 21.71 -32.83
C LEU A 726 5.78 21.70 -32.64
N THR A 727 6.45 22.68 -33.24
CA THR A 727 7.66 23.23 -32.63
C THR A 727 7.24 23.61 -31.23
N LEU A 728 7.64 22.80 -30.24
CA LEU A 728 7.79 23.30 -28.88
C LEU A 728 8.52 24.65 -29.02
N PRO A 729 8.00 25.75 -28.45
CA PRO A 729 8.78 26.97 -28.42
C PRO A 729 10.15 26.62 -27.84
N PRO A 730 11.27 27.00 -28.47
CA PRO A 730 12.55 26.86 -27.83
C PRO A 730 12.45 27.54 -26.46
N LEU A 731 12.86 26.83 -25.42
CA LEU A 731 13.08 27.45 -24.11
C LEU A 731 13.87 28.74 -24.34
N PRO A 732 13.52 29.86 -23.69
CA PRO A 732 14.18 31.12 -23.94
C PRO A 732 15.68 30.98 -23.65
N VAL A 733 16.47 30.92 -24.72
CA VAL A 733 17.90 31.14 -24.65
C VAL A 733 18.06 32.61 -24.29
N LEU A 734 18.64 32.89 -23.13
CA LEU A 734 19.11 34.21 -22.75
C LEU A 734 20.18 34.66 -23.75
N SER A 735 19.73 35.28 -24.84
CA SER A 735 20.56 36.03 -25.78
C SER A 735 20.94 37.33 -25.08
N ALA A 736 22.20 37.40 -24.65
CA ALA A 736 22.83 38.63 -24.17
C ALA A 736 22.68 39.75 -25.22
N ALA A 737 22.03 40.84 -24.83
CA ALA A 737 21.92 42.03 -25.64
C ALA A 737 23.30 42.69 -25.76
N ALA A 738 23.79 42.78 -27.00
CA ALA A 738 24.84 43.70 -27.36
C ALA A 738 24.32 45.15 -27.25
N ASN A 739 25.06 46.01 -26.57
CA ASN A 739 25.00 47.45 -26.77
C ASN A 739 26.40 47.97 -27.10
N PRO A 740 26.50 49.03 -27.93
CA PRO A 740 27.75 49.45 -28.57
C PRO A 740 28.64 50.26 -27.60
N GLY A 741 29.95 50.23 -27.86
CA GLY A 741 30.98 50.98 -27.11
C GLY A 741 30.87 52.51 -27.24
N PRO A 742 31.90 53.32 -26.85
CA PRO A 742 33.30 53.05 -27.21
C PRO A 742 34.39 53.46 -26.18
N ALA A 743 35.62 53.09 -26.56
CA ALA A 743 36.88 53.83 -26.42
C ALA A 743 37.81 53.60 -25.20
N THR A 744 38.97 53.06 -25.59
CA THR A 744 40.36 53.46 -25.26
C THR A 744 41.13 52.85 -24.08
N ALA A 745 42.21 52.16 -24.48
CA ALA A 745 43.57 52.14 -23.91
C ALA A 745 43.80 51.35 -22.61
N THR A 746 44.89 50.65 -22.34
CA THR A 746 46.09 50.14 -23.05
C THR A 746 46.81 49.24 -22.03
N ASN A 747 47.58 48.25 -22.51
CA ASN A 747 48.78 47.66 -21.90
C ASN A 747 48.73 46.48 -20.90
N ALA A 748 49.59 45.52 -21.26
CA ALA A 748 50.58 44.77 -20.46
C ALA A 748 50.19 43.43 -19.80
N GLU A 749 50.65 42.37 -20.48
CA GLU A 749 51.58 41.31 -20.02
C GLU A 749 51.49 40.66 -18.62
N ALA A 750 51.61 39.32 -18.67
CA ALA A 750 52.40 38.42 -17.83
C ALA A 750 51.67 37.48 -16.84
N ASN A 751 51.80 36.18 -17.14
CA ASN A 751 52.06 35.01 -16.29
C ASN A 751 51.64 35.05 -14.81
N ALA A 752 50.88 34.03 -14.36
CA ALA A 752 51.36 33.01 -13.42
C ALA A 752 50.25 32.01 -13.01
N ASP A 753 50.65 30.74 -13.01
CA ASP A 753 50.37 29.67 -12.04
C ASP A 753 48.95 29.23 -11.64
N ALA A 754 48.79 27.92 -11.82
CA ALA A 754 47.75 27.07 -11.29
C ALA A 754 47.91 26.85 -9.78
N ASN A 755 46.81 26.98 -9.03
CA ASN A 755 46.37 25.95 -8.08
C ASN A 755 44.98 26.25 -7.47
N VAL A 756 44.14 25.20 -7.46
CA VAL A 756 43.13 24.83 -6.45
C VAL A 756 42.11 25.91 -6.02
N SER A 757 40.84 25.72 -6.40
CA SER A 757 39.69 25.82 -5.48
C SER A 757 38.36 25.44 -6.17
N SER A 758 37.75 24.38 -5.62
CA SER A 758 36.32 24.20 -5.33
C SER A 758 35.33 25.17 -6.02
N GLU A 759 34.59 24.66 -7.00
CA GLU A 759 33.36 25.31 -7.49
C GLU A 759 32.32 25.41 -6.37
N LYS A 760 31.95 26.65 -6.07
CA LYS A 760 30.77 27.04 -5.31
C LYS A 760 29.58 27.05 -6.27
N ASP A 761 28.59 26.20 -5.99
CA ASP A 761 27.22 26.39 -6.46
C ASP A 761 26.43 27.14 -5.37
N ASP A 762 26.68 28.45 -5.28
CA ASP A 762 25.81 29.39 -4.56
C ASP A 762 25.34 30.42 -5.59
N ASP A 763 24.08 30.32 -6.07
CA ASP A 763 23.23 31.44 -6.51
C ASP A 763 21.93 31.00 -7.23
N VAL A 764 21.10 30.15 -6.59
CA VAL A 764 19.70 29.92 -7.05
C VAL A 764 18.64 29.97 -5.92
N ASP A 765 19.01 30.35 -4.69
CA ASP A 765 18.05 30.42 -3.56
C ASP A 765 17.55 31.84 -3.21
N SER A 766 17.95 32.89 -3.95
CA SER A 766 17.62 34.29 -3.62
C SER A 766 16.22 34.78 -4.08
N ILE A 767 15.41 33.95 -4.76
CA ILE A 767 14.09 34.38 -5.28
C ILE A 767 12.89 33.83 -4.46
N TRP A 768 13.12 32.99 -3.43
CA TRP A 768 12.04 32.34 -2.68
C TRP A 768 11.90 32.80 -1.22
N GLY A 769 12.57 33.88 -0.83
CA GLY A 769 12.44 34.48 0.51
C GLY A 769 11.09 35.15 0.81
N ASP A 770 10.40 35.66 -0.21
CA ASP A 770 9.24 36.56 0.00
C ASP A 770 7.85 35.87 -0.03
N LEU A 771 7.80 34.54 -0.17
CA LEU A 771 6.52 33.79 -0.27
C LEU A 771 6.15 32.97 0.98
N ASN A 772 7.07 32.83 1.95
CA ASN A 772 6.79 32.12 3.21
C ASN A 772 6.05 32.98 4.25
N ASP A 773 6.14 34.31 4.18
CA ASP A 773 5.50 35.21 5.15
C ASP A 773 4.00 35.46 4.90
N HIS A 774 3.45 34.94 3.80
CA HIS A 774 2.03 35.10 3.47
C HIS A 774 1.13 33.91 3.84
N GLU A 775 1.67 32.70 4.06
CA GLU A 775 0.86 31.53 4.47
C GLU A 775 0.55 31.52 5.98
N GLU A 776 1.37 32.15 6.85
CA GLU A 776 1.03 32.29 8.28
C GLU A 776 -0.09 33.33 8.55
N LYS A 777 -0.41 34.21 7.60
CA LYS A 777 -1.47 35.23 7.76
C LYS A 777 -2.89 34.77 7.39
N LEU A 778 -3.05 33.61 6.75
CA LEU A 778 -4.37 33.12 6.33
C LEU A 778 -5.13 32.32 7.41
N VAL A 779 -4.51 32.06 8.57
CA VAL A 779 -5.15 31.33 9.68
C VAL A 779 -5.83 32.26 10.70
N ASP A 780 -5.68 33.59 10.60
CA ASP A 780 -6.15 34.53 11.64
C ASP A 780 -7.31 35.48 11.23
N LEU A 781 -7.96 35.26 10.07
CA LEU A 781 -9.07 36.09 9.57
C LEU A 781 -10.48 35.60 10.00
N SER A 782 -10.64 35.10 11.24
CA SER A 782 -11.97 34.71 11.78
C SER A 782 -12.46 35.57 12.94
N LYS A 783 -11.88 36.75 13.17
CA LYS A 783 -12.32 37.69 14.21
C LYS A 783 -12.56 39.07 13.64
N ASP A 784 -13.73 39.27 13.03
CA ASP A 784 -14.36 40.59 13.00
C ASP A 784 -15.89 40.46 12.97
N PRO A 785 -16.61 40.89 14.03
CA PRO A 785 -18.06 40.78 14.09
C PRO A 785 -18.70 42.14 13.81
N GLN A 786 -18.64 42.64 12.58
CA GLN A 786 -19.54 43.73 12.14
C GLN A 786 -19.85 43.61 10.66
N LEU A 787 -21.04 43.11 10.36
CA LEU A 787 -21.93 43.49 9.24
C LEU A 787 -23.11 42.50 9.19
N THR A 788 -24.01 42.64 10.14
CA THR A 788 -25.39 42.15 10.00
C THR A 788 -26.22 43.32 9.48
N ASN A 789 -26.74 43.23 8.25
CA ASN A 789 -28.10 43.61 7.87
C ASN A 789 -28.33 43.54 6.34
N ALA A 790 -29.57 43.15 5.99
CA ALA A 790 -30.21 43.10 4.67
C ALA A 790 -29.76 41.90 3.80
N SER A 791 -30.62 40.99 3.31
CA SER A 791 -32.05 41.09 3.02
C SER A 791 -32.70 39.70 3.03
N SER A 792 -33.81 39.55 3.75
CA SER A 792 -34.77 38.48 3.56
C SER A 792 -35.68 38.85 2.39
N THR A 793 -35.78 38.01 1.36
CA THR A 793 -36.96 38.03 0.48
C THR A 793 -37.43 36.60 0.23
N THR A 794 -38.67 36.40 0.65
CA THR A 794 -39.55 35.25 0.53
C THR A 794 -39.78 34.79 -0.91
N LEU A 795 -39.94 33.48 -1.11
CA LEU A 795 -40.82 32.93 -2.15
C LEU A 795 -41.28 31.53 -1.75
N SER A 796 -42.51 31.47 -1.26
CA SER A 796 -43.35 30.27 -1.11
C SER A 796 -44.42 30.26 -2.20
N ASP A 797 -44.60 29.09 -2.81
CA ASP A 797 -45.84 28.48 -3.32
C ASP A 797 -46.85 29.26 -4.17
N ALA A 798 -47.10 28.72 -5.38
CA ALA A 798 -48.39 28.40 -6.02
C ALA A 798 -48.06 27.83 -7.43
N SER A 799 -48.74 26.84 -8.03
CA SER A 799 -50.10 26.34 -7.87
C SER A 799 -50.31 25.06 -8.70
N GLN A 800 -51.36 24.35 -8.32
CA GLN A 800 -52.02 23.21 -8.96
C GLN A 800 -52.23 23.30 -10.49
N SER A 801 -52.04 22.17 -11.16
CA SER A 801 -53.01 21.53 -12.09
C SER A 801 -52.71 20.04 -12.17
#